data_AF-A0A1H0IGP0-F1
#
_entry.id   AF-A0A1H0IGP0-F1
#
_cell.length_a   1.000
_cell.length_b   1.000
_cell.length_c   1.000
_cell.angle_alpha   90.00
_cell.angle_beta   90.00
_cell.angle_gamma   90.00
#
_symmetry.space_group_name_H-M   'P 1'
#
loop_
_entity.id
_entity.type
_entity.pdbx_description
1 polymer ?
#
loop_
_entity_poly.entity_id
_entity_poly.type
_entity_poly.pdbx_seq_one_letter_code
_entity_poly.pdbx_strand_id
1 'polypeptide(L)'
;MTKSAPHVVSNKIALLESMSYSMMYTLEARALATLYYPEFQFSDPYAVAIKNEVKAAIPIDKTDKDFIFSITERAKIFDRVTSTFLLQNRGATVLSLGCGLCSRANRLQQVTKGSGNKWINIDLKHVVEVRNVLYEEQSNISNKACDDIENANWLDELWSADPQPILLIMEGVSPYLTQEKLEKLLYNIGQKVRSQEGKLSILFDYCHPDYSYDGTIINNRSAKKVHFQAGFKQISGITSIVSGSEIIGRYNTLAGSSPAYANAEADFKSKNNGEAPYEIILLAFEGKAKDKFEGKAEDKIENLEYFGKPLFWNKRYTRESAANGNFLFLAETDHFICTQQEYETAVSFLLNGNRFYNNLQEEVFAIYCVNLFQDAGLLLDKEPEELVLVPDYASDPKEISVGEHRMLLLTDIPETMGLADFVKEISVNIPTLFVFTDDLLDPRLGRIQEEFLKDMAQWVIIKLSGAQLMLGPLFTISSSPNACYDCLSLQLWRNQPVRKWGTENKSGAMTIPVVFSVDHFFNHRKLLVDTLNGVMADDLSVLTVINALSAEITVHPVSPQYSCRQCNEPQGNKQSALVLSPRLKIKTNDGGYRTVAPSQSIKNLESVISSLTGVVGPVNCLTGDDEALSIYATVFSKVPRKNGLLKSDDFIQYSLGKGISKEQSKISALSEAIERYNAMYDGTEECTYAKGDQLDAVAFFPEMLKRYSQDQLERFAQNLNERQAVKEMPRDTVLHWTPAYSLLNQEKAWFPFTFCYSNTPYADEVYMRFDSNGCAAGNTIEEAVLQGFLELIERDAVAVWWYNRIPRPEVCIAGMNVDALSKIKNALGEDWDYWVLDLSHDFEIPVVVAVGKHKVSNEFRLGFGAHPEIAIACTRALTELYQIVVIAGQHKTAFKFNQITDQPFLYPAANMKQKVFEDYAIAVCPDIKGDVEYCLAQTARLGFDIFVVNTTRAAGVLHTVKVIIPGLIFIWPELGNSRLFDLPVQLGWQEQKLTELELNKQELFL
;
A
#
# COMPACT_ATOMS: atom_id res chain seq x y z
N MET A 1 15.90 -26.34 -15.66
CA MET A 1 16.03 -27.75 -16.07
C MET A 1 14.68 -28.43 -15.90
N THR A 2 13.98 -28.70 -17.00
CA THR A 2 12.70 -29.43 -17.01
C THR A 2 12.94 -30.89 -16.65
N LYS A 3 12.61 -31.29 -15.40
CA LYS A 3 12.51 -32.70 -15.04
C LYS A 3 11.27 -33.28 -15.73
N SER A 4 11.43 -34.41 -16.40
CA SER A 4 10.35 -35.20 -17.01
C SER A 4 9.20 -35.43 -16.02
N ALA A 5 7.97 -35.23 -16.47
CA ALA A 5 6.78 -35.58 -15.70
C ALA A 5 6.79 -37.09 -15.36
N PRO A 6 6.35 -37.50 -14.15
CA PRO A 6 6.27 -38.91 -13.78
C PRO A 6 5.29 -39.64 -14.72
N HIS A 7 5.68 -40.82 -15.19
CA HIS A 7 4.86 -41.67 -16.05
C HIS A 7 3.81 -42.42 -15.20
N VAL A 8 2.54 -42.41 -15.62
CA VAL A 8 1.49 -43.28 -15.08
C VAL A 8 1.15 -44.34 -16.13
N VAL A 9 0.90 -45.58 -15.68
CA VAL A 9 0.76 -46.76 -16.57
C VAL A 9 -0.70 -46.90 -17.03
N SER A 10 -0.92 -46.51 -18.28
CA SER A 10 -2.17 -46.67 -19.05
C SER A 10 -2.55 -48.15 -19.28
N ASN A 11 -3.80 -48.52 -18.92
CA ASN A 11 -4.72 -49.39 -19.70
C ASN A 11 -6.05 -49.77 -19.00
N LYS A 12 -6.48 -49.13 -17.90
CA LYS A 12 -7.74 -49.49 -17.20
C LYS A 12 -8.66 -48.30 -16.87
N ILE A 13 -9.02 -47.51 -17.88
CA ILE A 13 -9.95 -46.36 -17.77
C ILE A 13 -11.33 -46.79 -17.19
N ALA A 14 -11.79 -48.02 -17.46
CA ALA A 14 -13.10 -48.51 -17.00
C ALA A 14 -13.22 -48.69 -15.47
N LEU A 15 -12.12 -48.75 -14.71
CA LEU A 15 -12.15 -48.86 -13.24
C LEU A 15 -12.35 -47.49 -12.55
N LEU A 16 -12.13 -46.39 -13.27
CA LEU A 16 -12.24 -45.03 -12.73
C LEU A 16 -13.68 -44.50 -12.78
N GLU A 17 -14.49 -45.00 -13.72
CA GLU A 17 -15.91 -44.62 -13.87
C GLU A 17 -16.81 -45.21 -12.76
N SER A 18 -16.33 -46.20 -11.99
CA SER A 18 -17.05 -46.82 -10.87
C SER A 18 -16.69 -46.24 -9.50
N MET A 19 -15.87 -45.19 -9.44
CA MET A 19 -15.40 -44.58 -8.19
C MET A 19 -16.45 -43.67 -7.52
N SER A 20 -16.38 -43.55 -6.20
CA SER A 20 -17.20 -42.57 -5.48
C SER A 20 -16.78 -41.14 -5.83
N TYR A 21 -17.76 -40.29 -6.16
CA TYR A 21 -17.55 -38.89 -6.53
C TYR A 21 -16.64 -38.10 -5.55
N SER A 22 -16.70 -38.35 -4.24
CA SER A 22 -15.91 -37.67 -3.21
C SER A 22 -14.39 -37.78 -3.41
N MET A 23 -13.89 -38.92 -3.89
CA MET A 23 -12.46 -39.12 -4.18
C MET A 23 -12.01 -38.32 -5.41
N MET A 24 -12.89 -38.21 -6.41
CA MET A 24 -12.62 -37.45 -7.63
C MET A 24 -12.61 -35.94 -7.36
N TYR A 25 -13.48 -35.43 -6.48
CA TYR A 25 -13.50 -34.01 -6.09
C TYR A 25 -12.17 -33.54 -5.50
N THR A 26 -11.61 -34.30 -4.56
CA THR A 26 -10.35 -33.90 -3.89
C THR A 26 -9.11 -34.05 -4.79
N LEU A 27 -9.14 -34.97 -5.75
CA LEU A 27 -8.10 -35.09 -6.78
C LEU A 27 -8.13 -33.88 -7.74
N GLU A 28 -9.31 -33.55 -8.26
CA GLU A 28 -9.50 -32.48 -9.24
C GLU A 28 -9.19 -31.11 -8.64
N ALA A 29 -9.60 -30.83 -7.40
CA ALA A 29 -9.26 -29.58 -6.71
C ALA A 29 -7.73 -29.39 -6.57
N ARG A 30 -7.00 -30.43 -6.18
CA ARG A 30 -5.52 -30.38 -6.07
C ARG A 30 -4.84 -30.18 -7.42
N ALA A 31 -5.36 -30.80 -8.48
CA ALA A 31 -4.87 -30.59 -9.83
C ALA A 31 -5.14 -29.17 -10.35
N LEU A 32 -6.35 -28.65 -10.13
CA LEU A 32 -6.73 -27.28 -10.51
C LEU A 32 -5.90 -26.24 -9.77
N ALA A 33 -5.68 -26.41 -8.46
CA ALA A 33 -4.81 -25.54 -7.69
C ALA A 33 -3.39 -25.48 -8.26
N THR A 34 -2.83 -26.64 -8.58
CA THR A 34 -1.47 -26.75 -9.15
C THR A 34 -1.36 -26.08 -10.52
N LEU A 35 -2.41 -26.15 -11.34
CA LEU A 35 -2.41 -25.64 -12.72
C LEU A 35 -2.75 -24.15 -12.83
N TYR A 36 -3.65 -23.66 -11.97
CA TYR A 36 -4.32 -22.38 -12.17
C TYR A 36 -4.20 -21.40 -10.99
N TYR A 37 -3.79 -21.86 -9.81
CA TYR A 37 -3.77 -21.05 -8.59
C TYR A 37 -2.40 -21.08 -7.90
N PRO A 38 -1.34 -20.52 -8.52
CA PRO A 38 -0.01 -20.46 -7.92
C PRO A 38 -0.01 -19.70 -6.59
N GLU A 39 -0.93 -18.76 -6.39
CA GLU A 39 -1.09 -18.00 -5.15
C GLU A 39 -1.51 -18.86 -3.95
N PHE A 40 -2.03 -20.08 -4.17
CA PHE A 40 -2.34 -21.02 -3.07
C PHE A 40 -1.09 -21.64 -2.45
N GLN A 41 0.07 -21.49 -3.11
CA GLN A 41 1.33 -22.08 -2.68
C GLN A 41 1.22 -23.59 -2.43
N PHE A 42 0.41 -24.27 -3.26
CA PHE A 42 0.19 -25.71 -3.21
C PHE A 42 0.55 -26.33 -4.56
N SER A 43 1.28 -27.45 -4.54
CA SER A 43 1.69 -28.15 -5.76
C SER A 43 1.52 -29.66 -5.59
N ASP A 44 0.74 -30.26 -6.49
CA ASP A 44 0.50 -31.69 -6.56
C ASP A 44 0.64 -32.19 -8.01
N PRO A 45 1.89 -32.36 -8.49
CA PRO A 45 2.15 -32.81 -9.85
C PRO A 45 1.59 -34.21 -10.15
N TYR A 46 1.38 -35.04 -9.11
CA TYR A 46 0.75 -36.36 -9.25
C TYR A 46 -0.75 -36.24 -9.54
N ALA A 47 -1.45 -35.32 -8.87
CA ALA A 47 -2.86 -35.06 -9.15
C ALA A 47 -3.05 -34.54 -10.59
N VAL A 48 -2.16 -33.68 -11.08
CA VAL A 48 -2.16 -33.19 -12.47
C VAL A 48 -1.94 -34.33 -13.46
N ALA A 49 -0.97 -35.22 -13.20
CA ALA A 49 -0.70 -36.37 -14.05
C ALA A 49 -1.91 -37.32 -14.13
N ILE A 50 -2.49 -37.68 -12.98
CA ILE A 50 -3.67 -38.55 -12.93
C ILE A 50 -4.85 -37.88 -13.65
N LYS A 51 -5.12 -36.58 -13.41
CA LYS A 51 -6.19 -35.84 -14.09
C LYS A 51 -6.04 -35.87 -15.62
N ASN A 52 -4.83 -35.69 -16.14
CA ASN A 52 -4.59 -35.68 -17.59
C ASN A 52 -4.87 -37.05 -18.23
N GLU A 53 -4.73 -38.14 -17.48
CA GLU A 53 -5.04 -39.50 -17.95
C GLU A 53 -6.51 -39.88 -17.76
N VAL A 54 -7.14 -39.42 -16.67
CA VAL A 54 -8.55 -39.67 -16.37
C VAL A 54 -9.43 -38.66 -17.10
N LYS A 55 -9.90 -39.00 -18.31
CA LYS A 55 -10.80 -38.15 -19.13
C LYS A 55 -12.24 -38.03 -18.59
N ALA A 56 -12.52 -38.49 -17.37
CA ALA A 56 -13.84 -38.41 -16.78
C ALA A 56 -14.17 -36.95 -16.39
N ALA A 57 -15.35 -36.46 -16.77
CA ALA A 57 -15.78 -35.12 -16.40
C ALA A 57 -16.13 -35.08 -14.91
N ILE A 58 -15.30 -34.41 -14.11
CA ILE A 58 -15.54 -34.16 -12.69
C ILE A 58 -16.21 -32.79 -12.58
N PRO A 59 -17.41 -32.67 -11.99
CA PRO A 59 -18.17 -31.41 -11.97
C PRO A 59 -17.66 -30.45 -10.88
N ILE A 60 -16.38 -30.07 -10.93
CA ILE A 60 -15.86 -28.93 -10.18
C ILE A 60 -15.81 -27.73 -11.11
N ASP A 61 -16.45 -26.64 -10.70
CA ASP A 61 -16.26 -25.37 -11.37
C ASP A 61 -14.85 -24.87 -11.06
N LYS A 62 -14.00 -24.77 -12.09
CA LYS A 62 -12.65 -24.24 -11.95
C LYS A 62 -12.63 -22.81 -11.40
N THR A 63 -13.74 -22.07 -11.48
CA THR A 63 -13.88 -20.71 -10.94
C THR A 63 -14.30 -20.67 -9.47
N ASP A 64 -14.67 -21.81 -8.87
CA ASP A 64 -14.96 -21.94 -7.44
C ASP A 64 -13.66 -21.99 -6.63
N LYS A 65 -13.02 -20.82 -6.58
CA LYS A 65 -11.72 -20.58 -5.95
C LYS A 65 -11.75 -20.97 -4.47
N ASP A 66 -12.84 -20.66 -3.78
CA ASP A 66 -13.03 -20.90 -2.35
C ASP A 66 -13.10 -22.40 -2.02
N PHE A 67 -13.87 -23.18 -2.78
CA PHE A 67 -13.89 -24.63 -2.63
C PHE A 67 -12.52 -25.26 -2.87
N ILE A 68 -11.86 -24.90 -3.98
CA ILE A 68 -10.54 -25.43 -4.33
C ILE A 68 -9.52 -25.09 -3.24
N PHE A 69 -9.54 -23.84 -2.76
CA PHE A 69 -8.69 -23.35 -1.69
C PHE A 69 -8.87 -24.16 -0.40
N SER A 70 -10.12 -24.39 0.03
CA SER A 70 -10.43 -25.14 1.26
C SER A 70 -9.84 -26.56 1.25
N ILE A 71 -9.86 -27.24 0.09
CA ILE A 71 -9.30 -28.58 -0.06
C ILE A 71 -7.78 -28.56 0.02
N THR A 72 -7.13 -27.57 -0.60
CA THR A 72 -5.67 -27.47 -0.61
C THR A 72 -5.09 -27.00 0.71
N GLU A 73 -5.76 -26.10 1.43
CA GLU A 73 -5.32 -25.70 2.77
C GLU A 73 -5.38 -26.85 3.76
N ARG A 74 -6.46 -27.64 3.72
CA ARG A 74 -6.53 -28.89 4.48
C ARG A 74 -5.34 -29.79 4.13
N ALA A 75 -5.09 -30.02 2.84
CA ALA A 75 -3.97 -30.86 2.41
C ALA A 75 -2.60 -30.34 2.89
N LYS A 76 -2.37 -29.01 2.88
CA LYS A 76 -1.15 -28.36 3.40
C LYS A 76 -0.96 -28.59 4.89
N ILE A 77 -2.02 -28.49 5.68
CA ILE A 77 -1.94 -28.75 7.13
C ILE A 77 -1.54 -30.21 7.37
N PHE A 78 -2.20 -31.17 6.71
CA PHE A 78 -1.84 -32.57 6.83
C PHE A 78 -0.40 -32.85 6.34
N ASP A 79 0.03 -32.26 5.23
CA ASP A 79 1.41 -32.39 4.72
C ASP A 79 2.42 -31.87 5.76
N ARG A 80 2.20 -30.69 6.33
CA ARG A 80 3.10 -30.07 7.31
C ARG A 80 3.23 -30.87 8.60
N VAL A 81 2.09 -31.30 9.17
CA VAL A 81 2.11 -32.08 10.42
C VAL A 81 2.78 -33.44 10.18
N THR A 82 2.48 -34.08 9.04
CA THR A 82 3.09 -35.36 8.67
C THR A 82 4.60 -35.23 8.44
N SER A 83 5.06 -34.20 7.73
CA SER A 83 6.49 -33.93 7.53
C SER A 83 7.20 -33.70 8.85
N THR A 84 6.60 -32.92 9.75
CA THR A 84 7.16 -32.64 11.08
C THR A 84 7.34 -33.94 11.88
N PHE A 85 6.31 -34.78 11.92
CA PHE A 85 6.37 -36.07 12.58
C PHE A 85 7.47 -36.98 12.01
N LEU A 86 7.59 -37.04 10.68
CA LEU A 86 8.57 -37.89 9.99
C LEU A 86 10.01 -37.41 10.16
N LEU A 87 10.23 -36.10 10.32
CA LEU A 87 11.55 -35.52 10.60
C LEU A 87 11.98 -35.79 12.05
N GLN A 88 11.04 -35.79 12.99
CA GLN A 88 11.29 -36.06 14.40
C GLN A 88 11.47 -37.55 14.72
N ASN A 89 10.92 -38.43 13.89
CA ASN A 89 10.90 -39.88 14.14
C ASN A 89 11.46 -40.65 12.94
N ARG A 90 12.75 -41.00 12.98
CA ARG A 90 13.37 -41.89 11.97
C ARG A 90 12.87 -43.32 12.15
N GLY A 91 12.67 -44.04 11.05
CA GLY A 91 12.08 -45.38 11.05
C GLY A 91 10.58 -45.42 11.32
N ALA A 92 9.92 -44.26 11.40
CA ALA A 92 8.50 -44.16 11.71
C ALA A 92 7.62 -44.75 10.61
N THR A 93 6.41 -45.16 11.00
CA THR A 93 5.39 -45.65 10.06
C THR A 93 4.22 -44.67 9.98
N VAL A 94 3.89 -44.20 8.78
CA VAL A 94 2.67 -43.43 8.54
C VAL A 94 1.58 -44.34 8.00
N LEU A 95 0.42 -44.32 8.65
CA LEU A 95 -0.78 -45.04 8.24
C LEU A 95 -1.77 -44.02 7.72
N SER A 96 -2.14 -44.11 6.44
CA SER A 96 -3.12 -43.22 5.83
C SER A 96 -4.42 -44.00 5.63
N LEU A 97 -5.38 -43.83 6.55
CA LEU A 97 -6.67 -44.53 6.52
C LEU A 97 -7.69 -43.75 5.69
N GLY A 98 -8.41 -44.44 4.80
CA GLY A 98 -9.30 -43.77 3.84
C GLY A 98 -8.51 -42.92 2.83
N CYS A 99 -7.34 -43.40 2.43
CA CYS A 99 -6.37 -42.64 1.63
C CYS A 99 -6.87 -42.20 0.24
N GLY A 100 -7.93 -42.81 -0.29
CA GLY A 100 -8.53 -42.46 -1.57
C GLY A 100 -7.50 -42.34 -2.70
N LEU A 101 -7.48 -41.20 -3.39
CA LEU A 101 -6.47 -40.89 -4.41
C LEU A 101 -5.40 -39.89 -3.91
N CYS A 102 -5.16 -39.81 -2.60
CA CYS A 102 -4.17 -38.89 -2.05
C CYS A 102 -2.73 -39.28 -2.47
N SER A 103 -1.97 -38.32 -2.99
CA SER A 103 -0.57 -38.46 -3.42
C SER A 103 0.44 -38.02 -2.35
N ARG A 104 0.00 -37.74 -1.11
CA ARG A 104 0.87 -37.22 -0.02
C ARG A 104 2.11 -38.08 0.22
N ALA A 105 1.93 -39.40 0.23
CA ALA A 105 3.02 -40.36 0.38
C ALA A 105 4.12 -40.16 -0.68
N ASN A 106 3.75 -39.78 -1.90
CA ASN A 106 4.63 -39.50 -3.02
C ASN A 106 5.22 -38.09 -2.94
N ARG A 107 4.41 -37.07 -2.61
CA ARG A 107 4.87 -35.67 -2.46
C ARG A 107 5.93 -35.52 -1.37
N LEU A 108 5.77 -36.26 -0.26
CA LEU A 108 6.66 -36.16 0.90
C LEU A 108 7.90 -37.07 0.83
N GLN A 109 8.10 -37.82 -0.27
CA GLN A 109 9.27 -38.71 -0.42
C GLN A 109 10.61 -38.00 -0.25
N GLN A 110 10.70 -36.73 -0.65
CA GLN A 110 11.93 -35.94 -0.49
C GLN A 110 12.27 -35.72 0.98
N VAL A 111 11.26 -35.57 1.84
CA VAL A 111 11.41 -35.39 3.29
C VAL A 111 11.80 -36.71 3.97
N THR A 112 11.43 -37.85 3.39
CA THR A 112 11.70 -39.20 3.94
C THR A 112 12.93 -39.88 3.35
N LYS A 113 13.71 -39.20 2.51
CA LYS A 113 14.84 -39.83 1.81
C LYS A 113 15.93 -40.25 2.80
N GLY A 114 16.17 -41.56 2.91
CA GLY A 114 17.20 -42.13 3.80
C GLY A 114 16.80 -42.25 5.27
N SER A 115 15.55 -41.96 5.64
CA SER A 115 15.07 -42.04 7.04
C SER A 115 14.58 -43.42 7.47
N GLY A 116 14.46 -44.38 6.55
CA GLY A 116 13.94 -45.73 6.82
C GLY A 116 12.43 -45.78 7.13
N ASN A 117 11.71 -44.67 6.92
CA ASN A 117 10.29 -44.55 7.21
C ASN A 117 9.44 -45.40 6.26
N LYS A 118 8.32 -45.93 6.75
CA LYS A 118 7.36 -46.71 5.97
C LYS A 118 6.04 -45.95 5.85
N TRP A 119 5.37 -46.11 4.72
CA TRP A 119 4.03 -45.57 4.49
C TRP A 119 3.08 -46.69 4.11
N ILE A 120 1.94 -46.78 4.78
CA ILE A 120 0.90 -47.77 4.50
C ILE A 120 -0.40 -47.04 4.25
N ASN A 121 -0.87 -47.09 3.00
CA ASN A 121 -2.17 -46.57 2.59
C ASN A 121 -3.21 -47.67 2.82
N ILE A 122 -4.27 -47.37 3.57
CA ILE A 122 -5.31 -48.34 3.94
C ILE A 122 -6.65 -47.84 3.42
N ASP A 123 -7.34 -48.66 2.63
CA ASP A 123 -8.65 -48.35 2.09
C ASP A 123 -9.43 -49.62 1.72
N LEU A 124 -10.67 -49.47 1.25
CA LEU A 124 -11.46 -50.59 0.75
C LEU A 124 -10.79 -51.24 -0.46
N LYS A 125 -11.01 -52.55 -0.62
CA LYS A 125 -10.37 -53.37 -1.66
C LYS A 125 -10.41 -52.74 -3.06
N HIS A 126 -11.58 -52.25 -3.48
CA HIS A 126 -11.75 -51.65 -4.80
C HIS A 126 -10.99 -50.31 -4.96
N VAL A 127 -10.78 -49.54 -3.89
CA VAL A 127 -9.99 -48.30 -3.92
C VAL A 127 -8.50 -48.61 -4.02
N VAL A 128 -8.03 -49.61 -3.28
CA VAL A 128 -6.64 -50.08 -3.33
C VAL A 128 -6.30 -50.65 -4.71
N GLU A 129 -7.22 -51.40 -5.33
CA GLU A 129 -7.08 -51.89 -6.70
C GLU A 129 -6.88 -50.74 -7.70
N VAL A 130 -7.60 -49.62 -7.55
CA VAL A 130 -7.41 -48.42 -8.38
C VAL A 130 -6.07 -47.75 -8.08
N ARG A 131 -5.70 -47.56 -6.81
CA ARG A 131 -4.42 -46.93 -6.43
C ARG A 131 -3.21 -47.69 -6.98
N ASN A 132 -3.24 -49.02 -6.95
CA ASN A 132 -2.17 -49.87 -7.48
C ASN A 132 -2.00 -49.74 -9.00
N VAL A 133 -3.00 -49.24 -9.71
CA VAL A 133 -2.91 -48.92 -11.14
C VAL A 133 -2.35 -47.51 -11.36
N LEU A 134 -2.72 -46.54 -10.51
CA LEU A 134 -2.41 -45.12 -10.71
C LEU A 134 -1.04 -44.68 -10.19
N TYR A 135 -0.49 -45.36 -9.19
CA TYR A 135 0.78 -44.99 -8.58
C TYR A 135 1.83 -46.07 -8.84
N GLU A 136 3.05 -45.65 -9.19
CA GLU A 136 4.20 -46.55 -9.30
C GLU A 136 4.54 -47.21 -7.96
N GLU A 137 4.98 -48.47 -8.00
CA GLU A 137 5.43 -49.19 -6.80
C GLU A 137 6.71 -48.56 -6.23
N GLN A 138 6.70 -48.29 -4.92
CA GLN A 138 7.86 -47.80 -4.18
C GLN A 138 8.14 -48.71 -2.99
N SER A 139 9.40 -49.03 -2.71
CA SER A 139 9.78 -50.02 -1.69
C SER A 139 9.37 -49.65 -0.26
N ASN A 140 9.14 -48.35 0.02
CA ASN A 140 8.71 -47.82 1.31
C ASN A 140 7.23 -47.40 1.36
N ILE A 141 6.47 -47.54 0.27
CA ILE A 141 5.02 -47.27 0.24
C ILE A 141 4.28 -48.56 -0.11
N SER A 142 3.36 -48.99 0.75
CA SER A 142 2.46 -50.10 0.45
C SER A 142 1.00 -49.65 0.49
N ASN A 143 0.14 -50.35 -0.26
CA ASN A 143 -1.31 -50.19 -0.20
C ASN A 143 -1.91 -51.49 0.37
N LYS A 144 -2.80 -51.38 1.35
CA LYS A 144 -3.43 -52.51 2.04
C LYS A 144 -4.95 -52.38 2.00
N ALA A 145 -5.61 -53.42 1.52
CA ALA A 145 -7.06 -53.50 1.56
C ALA A 145 -7.56 -53.86 2.97
N CYS A 146 -8.67 -53.27 3.40
CA CYS A 146 -9.41 -53.71 4.58
C CYS A 146 -10.87 -54.00 4.22
N ASP A 147 -11.47 -54.99 4.90
CA ASP A 147 -12.89 -55.34 4.73
C ASP A 147 -13.81 -54.33 5.44
N ASP A 148 -13.36 -53.81 6.59
CA ASP A 148 -14.05 -52.81 7.39
C ASP A 148 -13.02 -51.94 8.16
N ILE A 149 -13.11 -50.63 7.98
CA ILE A 149 -12.19 -49.64 8.57
C ILE A 149 -12.35 -49.51 10.09
N GLU A 150 -13.52 -49.82 10.66
CA GLU A 150 -13.90 -49.54 12.06
C GLU A 150 -13.29 -50.49 13.08
N ASN A 151 -12.97 -51.72 12.68
CA ASN A 151 -12.54 -52.77 13.61
C ASN A 151 -11.06 -52.63 14.03
N ALA A 152 -10.31 -51.71 13.40
CA ALA A 152 -8.90 -51.40 13.70
C ALA A 152 -7.94 -52.61 13.70
N ASN A 153 -8.35 -53.78 13.20
CA ASN A 153 -7.54 -55.01 13.16
C ASN A 153 -6.27 -54.86 12.30
N TRP A 154 -6.25 -53.89 11.38
CA TRP A 154 -5.07 -53.54 10.60
C TRP A 154 -3.91 -52.97 11.43
N LEU A 155 -4.16 -52.51 12.67
CA LEU A 155 -3.11 -52.14 13.63
C LEU A 155 -2.37 -53.35 14.19
N ASP A 156 -3.01 -54.53 14.28
CA ASP A 156 -2.45 -55.68 15.00
C ASP A 156 -1.17 -56.22 14.35
N GLU A 157 -1.05 -56.07 13.03
CA GLU A 157 0.12 -56.51 12.26
C GLU A 157 1.33 -55.55 12.38
N LEU A 158 1.16 -54.39 13.01
CA LEU A 158 2.18 -53.34 13.10
C LEU A 158 2.95 -53.36 14.42
N TRP A 159 2.49 -54.14 15.40
CA TRP A 159 3.11 -54.24 16.72
C TRP A 159 4.18 -55.33 16.74
N SER A 160 5.45 -54.92 16.73
CA SER A 160 6.62 -55.77 17.01
C SER A 160 7.05 -55.64 18.48
N ALA A 161 8.03 -56.44 18.93
CA ALA A 161 8.56 -56.37 20.29
C ALA A 161 9.23 -55.02 20.67
N ASP A 162 9.55 -54.17 19.67
CA ASP A 162 9.96 -52.78 19.86
C ASP A 162 9.32 -51.89 18.78
N PRO A 163 8.13 -51.32 19.04
CA PRO A 163 7.40 -50.55 18.03
C PRO A 163 8.17 -49.28 17.65
N GLN A 164 8.18 -48.91 16.38
CA GLN A 164 8.61 -47.56 15.95
C GLN A 164 7.45 -46.57 16.09
N PRO A 165 7.70 -45.25 16.17
CA PRO A 165 6.62 -44.25 16.20
C PRO A 165 5.69 -44.36 14.99
N ILE A 166 4.39 -44.27 15.22
CA ILE A 166 3.33 -44.38 14.22
C ILE A 166 2.54 -43.07 14.16
N LEU A 167 2.27 -42.56 12.95
CA LEU A 167 1.28 -41.51 12.72
C LEU A 167 0.13 -42.08 11.92
N LEU A 168 -1.06 -42.11 12.51
CA LEU A 168 -2.31 -42.43 11.82
C LEU A 168 -2.94 -41.14 11.28
N ILE A 169 -3.15 -41.08 9.98
CA ILE A 169 -3.79 -39.98 9.26
C ILE A 169 -5.18 -40.43 8.81
N MET A 170 -6.19 -39.62 9.12
CA MET A 170 -7.56 -39.76 8.66
C MET A 170 -8.01 -38.41 8.08
N GLU A 171 -7.60 -38.13 6.83
CA GLU A 171 -7.99 -36.91 6.11
C GLU A 171 -9.22 -37.20 5.26
N GLY A 172 -10.30 -36.44 5.48
CA GLY A 172 -11.48 -36.49 4.64
C GLY A 172 -12.25 -37.82 4.72
N VAL A 173 -11.99 -38.66 5.72
CA VAL A 173 -12.71 -39.91 5.97
C VAL A 173 -13.59 -39.81 7.22
N SER A 174 -13.07 -39.21 8.30
CA SER A 174 -13.75 -39.10 9.59
C SER A 174 -15.11 -38.41 9.52
N PRO A 175 -15.28 -37.27 8.80
CA PRO A 175 -16.58 -36.60 8.66
C PRO A 175 -17.64 -37.38 7.86
N TYR A 176 -17.23 -38.42 7.12
CA TYR A 176 -18.10 -39.21 6.24
C TYR A 176 -18.48 -40.57 6.82
N LEU A 177 -17.88 -40.98 7.95
CA LEU A 177 -18.37 -42.10 8.75
C LEU A 177 -19.66 -41.71 9.45
N THR A 178 -20.52 -42.68 9.78
CA THR A 178 -21.59 -42.41 10.74
C THR A 178 -20.98 -42.17 12.11
N GLN A 179 -21.67 -41.42 12.98
CA GLN A 179 -21.20 -41.13 14.34
C GLN A 179 -20.77 -42.41 15.07
N GLU A 180 -21.62 -43.44 15.07
CA GLU A 180 -21.34 -44.74 15.70
C GLU A 180 -20.04 -45.38 15.19
N LYS A 181 -19.80 -45.29 13.87
CA LYS A 181 -18.62 -45.86 13.22
C LYS A 181 -17.35 -45.09 13.57
N LEU A 182 -17.40 -43.76 13.60
CA LEU A 182 -16.27 -42.90 14.01
C LEU A 182 -15.91 -43.13 15.48
N GLU A 183 -16.90 -43.15 16.37
CA GLU A 183 -16.69 -43.37 17.80
C GLU A 183 -16.14 -44.78 18.06
N LYS A 184 -16.70 -45.80 17.40
CA LYS A 184 -16.22 -47.19 17.49
C LYS A 184 -14.78 -47.33 16.99
N LEU A 185 -14.43 -46.69 15.88
CA LEU A 185 -13.07 -46.67 15.35
C LEU A 185 -12.09 -46.04 16.34
N LEU A 186 -12.39 -44.83 16.82
CA LEU A 186 -11.56 -44.10 17.79
C LEU A 186 -11.42 -44.88 19.11
N TYR A 187 -12.51 -45.48 19.59
CA TYR A 187 -12.50 -46.35 20.77
C TYR A 187 -11.60 -47.57 20.57
N ASN A 188 -11.73 -48.29 19.45
CA ASN A 188 -10.94 -49.48 19.15
C ASN A 188 -9.44 -49.15 19.01
N ILE A 189 -9.10 -48.01 18.38
CA ILE A 189 -7.73 -47.51 18.32
C ILE A 189 -7.21 -47.22 19.75
N GLY A 190 -7.98 -46.49 20.55
CA GLY A 190 -7.63 -46.18 21.94
C GLY A 190 -7.38 -47.42 22.79
N GLN A 191 -8.22 -48.46 22.66
CA GLN A 191 -8.05 -49.73 23.38
C GLN A 191 -6.77 -50.47 22.98
N LYS A 192 -6.46 -50.52 21.68
CA LYS A 192 -5.26 -51.20 21.17
C LYS A 192 -3.95 -50.47 21.51
N VAL A 193 -3.99 -49.15 21.64
CA VAL A 193 -2.80 -48.31 21.91
C VAL A 193 -2.44 -48.27 23.39
N ARG A 194 -3.42 -48.38 24.30
CA ARG A 194 -3.17 -48.42 25.76
C ARG A 194 -2.25 -49.54 26.21
N SER A 195 -2.17 -50.64 25.45
CA SER A 195 -1.28 -51.76 25.76
C SER A 195 0.14 -51.60 25.17
N GLN A 196 0.41 -50.50 24.47
CA GLN A 196 1.67 -50.19 23.76
C GLN A 196 2.04 -48.71 23.98
N GLU A 197 2.63 -48.39 25.14
CA GLU A 197 2.87 -47.02 25.63
C GLU A 197 3.48 -46.05 24.58
N GLY A 198 2.84 -44.89 24.38
CA GLY A 198 3.45 -43.64 23.90
C GLY A 198 3.88 -43.54 22.43
N LYS A 199 3.59 -44.52 21.57
CA LYS A 199 4.16 -44.58 20.21
C LYS A 199 3.19 -44.30 19.04
N LEU A 200 1.92 -43.96 19.29
CA LEU A 200 0.95 -43.57 18.24
C LEU A 200 0.56 -42.09 18.37
N SER A 201 0.49 -41.39 17.24
CA SER A 201 -0.24 -40.12 17.10
C SER A 201 -1.36 -40.26 16.07
N ILE A 202 -2.47 -39.55 16.27
CA ILE A 202 -3.64 -39.60 15.38
C ILE A 202 -3.92 -38.19 14.88
N LEU A 203 -3.83 -37.98 13.57
CA LEU A 203 -4.14 -36.73 12.90
C LEU A 203 -5.41 -36.90 12.07
N PHE A 204 -6.49 -36.22 12.42
CA PHE A 204 -7.74 -36.35 11.70
C PHE A 204 -8.57 -35.08 11.70
N ASP A 205 -9.43 -34.95 10.68
CA ASP A 205 -10.40 -33.87 10.56
C ASP A 205 -11.78 -34.27 11.11
N TYR A 206 -12.50 -33.32 11.71
CA TYR A 206 -13.90 -33.51 12.09
C TYR A 206 -14.70 -32.23 11.85
N CYS A 207 -16.01 -32.40 11.82
CA CYS A 207 -16.97 -31.33 11.59
C CYS A 207 -17.83 -31.12 12.85
N HIS A 208 -18.22 -29.88 13.15
CA HIS A 208 -19.19 -29.64 14.20
C HIS A 208 -20.58 -30.09 13.72
N PRO A 209 -21.38 -30.87 14.49
CA PRO A 209 -22.67 -31.40 14.03
C PRO A 209 -23.69 -30.34 13.61
N ASP A 210 -23.63 -29.15 14.20
CA ASP A 210 -24.51 -28.02 13.85
C ASP A 210 -24.02 -27.26 12.61
N TYR A 211 -22.87 -27.65 12.03
CA TYR A 211 -22.39 -27.09 10.77
C TYR A 211 -23.12 -27.72 9.58
N SER A 212 -24.12 -27.01 9.08
CA SER A 212 -24.70 -27.29 7.77
C SER A 212 -23.92 -26.55 6.69
N TYR A 213 -23.09 -27.26 5.93
CA TYR A 213 -22.51 -26.68 4.72
C TYR A 213 -23.55 -26.66 3.60
N ASP A 214 -24.21 -25.51 3.39
CA ASP A 214 -25.03 -25.27 2.20
C ASP A 214 -24.12 -24.70 1.10
N GLY A 215 -23.35 -25.59 0.46
CA GLY A 215 -22.58 -25.24 -0.72
C GLY A 215 -23.54 -24.80 -1.82
N THR A 216 -23.81 -23.50 -1.90
CA THR A 216 -24.54 -22.92 -3.02
C THR A 216 -23.58 -22.96 -4.21
N ILE A 217 -23.59 -24.08 -4.94
CA ILE A 217 -22.98 -24.16 -6.26
C ILE A 217 -23.73 -23.15 -7.13
N ILE A 218 -23.12 -21.98 -7.35
CA ILE A 218 -23.60 -20.99 -8.31
C ILE A 218 -23.36 -21.60 -9.69
N ASN A 219 -24.31 -22.41 -10.15
CA ASN A 219 -24.67 -22.72 -11.55
C ASN A 219 -25.49 -24.02 -11.66
N ASN A 220 -26.66 -24.09 -11.01
CA ASN A 220 -27.83 -24.93 -11.37
C ASN A 220 -27.63 -26.38 -11.90
N ARG A 221 -26.49 -27.05 -11.64
CA ARG A 221 -26.16 -28.39 -12.16
C ARG A 221 -25.29 -29.20 -11.18
N SER A 222 -25.71 -29.29 -9.93
CA SER A 222 -25.59 -30.49 -9.09
C SER A 222 -26.17 -30.21 -7.70
N ALA A 223 -27.45 -30.52 -7.51
CA ALA A 223 -28.10 -30.46 -6.20
C ALA A 223 -27.69 -31.67 -5.34
N LYS A 224 -26.57 -31.60 -4.61
CA LYS A 224 -26.34 -32.49 -3.46
C LYS A 224 -25.65 -31.75 -2.32
N LYS A 225 -26.41 -31.55 -1.23
CA LYS A 225 -25.87 -31.18 0.09
C LYS A 225 -24.88 -32.27 0.52
N VAL A 226 -23.65 -31.88 0.87
CA VAL A 226 -22.69 -32.81 1.48
C VAL A 226 -23.15 -33.02 2.92
N HIS A 227 -23.79 -34.15 3.18
CA HIS A 227 -24.18 -34.53 4.53
C HIS A 227 -22.98 -35.15 5.25
N PHE A 228 -22.33 -34.37 6.12
CA PHE A 228 -21.43 -34.93 7.12
C PHE A 228 -22.23 -35.84 8.06
N GLN A 229 -21.73 -37.03 8.31
CA GLN A 229 -22.44 -38.09 9.04
C GLN A 229 -21.94 -38.25 10.49
N ALA A 230 -20.78 -37.67 10.81
CA ALA A 230 -20.16 -37.70 12.13
C ALA A 230 -19.42 -36.40 12.45
N GLY A 231 -19.33 -36.10 13.74
CA GLY A 231 -18.77 -34.86 14.25
C GLY A 231 -18.78 -34.79 15.77
N PHE A 232 -18.14 -33.76 16.32
CA PHE A 232 -18.11 -33.52 17.76
C PHE A 232 -18.53 -32.08 18.04
N LYS A 233 -19.48 -31.89 18.97
CA LYS A 233 -19.89 -30.54 19.41
C LYS A 233 -18.83 -29.89 20.29
N GLN A 234 -18.12 -30.70 21.06
CA GLN A 234 -17.04 -30.25 21.93
C GLN A 234 -15.87 -31.19 21.78
N ILE A 235 -14.68 -30.60 21.74
CA ILE A 235 -13.45 -31.35 21.52
C ILE A 235 -13.14 -32.34 22.67
N SER A 236 -13.63 -32.04 23.89
CA SER A 236 -13.55 -32.93 25.06
C SER A 236 -14.20 -34.30 24.84
N GLY A 237 -15.22 -34.36 23.98
CA GLY A 237 -15.87 -35.61 23.57
C GLY A 237 -14.90 -36.57 22.89
N ILE A 238 -13.91 -36.06 22.14
CA ILE A 238 -12.93 -36.87 21.41
C ILE A 238 -11.98 -37.57 22.39
N THR A 239 -11.42 -36.83 23.34
CA THR A 239 -10.51 -37.36 24.37
C THR A 239 -11.21 -38.32 25.34
N SER A 240 -12.53 -38.19 25.53
CA SER A 240 -13.29 -39.14 26.34
C SER A 240 -13.36 -40.54 25.70
N ILE A 241 -13.54 -40.60 24.38
CA ILE A 241 -13.60 -41.84 23.59
C ILE A 241 -12.22 -42.47 23.45
N VAL A 242 -11.20 -41.65 23.19
CA VAL A 242 -9.80 -42.07 23.10
C VAL A 242 -9.10 -41.83 24.44
N SER A 243 -9.62 -42.42 25.53
CA SER A 243 -9.09 -42.10 26.86
C SER A 243 -7.60 -42.52 26.99
N GLY A 244 -6.79 -41.66 27.64
CA GLY A 244 -5.33 -41.77 27.67
C GLY A 244 -4.62 -40.99 26.56
N SER A 245 -5.35 -40.31 25.69
CA SER A 245 -4.80 -39.36 24.71
C SER A 245 -5.01 -37.91 25.15
N GLU A 246 -4.10 -37.05 24.71
CA GLU A 246 -4.15 -35.60 24.81
C GLU A 246 -4.17 -34.99 23.41
N ILE A 247 -4.84 -33.85 23.30
CA ILE A 247 -4.84 -33.05 22.08
C ILE A 247 -3.59 -32.19 22.10
N ILE A 248 -2.63 -32.52 21.24
CA ILE A 248 -1.35 -31.80 21.14
C ILE A 248 -1.30 -30.86 19.93
N GLY A 249 -2.34 -30.85 19.09
CA GLY A 249 -2.49 -29.90 18.00
C GLY A 249 -3.95 -29.70 17.59
N ARG A 250 -4.32 -28.45 17.29
CA ARG A 250 -5.61 -28.05 16.70
C ARG A 250 -5.34 -27.12 15.55
N TYR A 251 -5.94 -27.39 14.39
CA TYR A 251 -5.72 -26.63 13.16
C TYR A 251 -7.07 -26.31 12.54
N ASN A 252 -7.25 -25.06 12.10
CA ASN A 252 -8.46 -24.62 11.42
C ASN A 252 -8.18 -24.46 9.92
N THR A 253 -9.11 -24.90 9.08
CA THR A 253 -8.95 -24.93 7.62
C THR A 253 -9.59 -23.74 6.90
N LEU A 254 -10.48 -22.95 7.53
CA LEU A 254 -11.36 -22.00 6.83
C LEU A 254 -10.93 -20.54 6.96
N ALA A 255 -10.38 -20.11 8.10
CA ALA A 255 -9.99 -18.70 8.32
C ALA A 255 -8.73 -18.21 7.59
N GLY A 256 -7.96 -19.10 6.93
CA GLY A 256 -6.57 -18.82 6.56
C GLY A 256 -6.32 -17.67 5.57
N SER A 257 -7.25 -17.39 4.64
CA SER A 257 -7.05 -16.32 3.64
C SER A 257 -8.26 -15.94 2.77
N SER A 258 -9.46 -16.45 3.06
CA SER A 258 -10.70 -16.00 2.40
C SER A 258 -11.55 -15.20 3.40
N PRO A 259 -11.78 -13.89 3.18
CA PRO A 259 -12.63 -13.08 4.05
C PRO A 259 -14.05 -13.66 4.20
N ALA A 260 -14.57 -14.33 3.17
CA ALA A 260 -15.88 -14.98 3.20
C ALA A 260 -15.92 -16.12 4.22
N TYR A 261 -14.91 -17.00 4.22
CA TYR A 261 -14.82 -18.10 5.18
C TYR A 261 -14.47 -17.62 6.59
N ALA A 262 -13.62 -16.60 6.73
CA ALA A 262 -13.32 -16.00 8.04
C ALA A 262 -14.58 -15.41 8.69
N ASN A 263 -15.43 -14.74 7.91
CA ASN A 263 -16.70 -14.20 8.38
C ASN A 263 -17.72 -15.29 8.72
N ALA A 264 -17.84 -16.31 7.85
CA ALA A 264 -18.74 -17.45 8.10
C ALA A 264 -18.32 -18.24 9.36
N GLU A 265 -17.02 -18.40 9.57
CA GLU A 265 -16.47 -19.04 10.75
C GLU A 265 -16.69 -18.20 12.02
N ALA A 266 -16.48 -16.89 11.95
CA ALA A 266 -16.73 -15.98 13.08
C ALA A 266 -18.21 -16.00 13.49
N ASP A 267 -19.13 -15.96 12.51
CA ASP A 267 -20.57 -16.09 12.75
C ASP A 267 -20.90 -17.46 13.37
N PHE A 268 -20.34 -18.54 12.85
CA PHE A 268 -20.53 -19.88 13.40
C PHE A 268 -20.04 -19.99 14.85
N LYS A 269 -18.83 -19.51 15.12
CA LYS A 269 -18.23 -19.50 16.47
C LYS A 269 -19.07 -18.71 17.46
N SER A 270 -19.62 -17.57 17.03
CA SER A 270 -20.51 -16.75 17.88
C SER A 270 -21.77 -17.50 18.32
N LYS A 271 -22.25 -18.45 17.51
CA LYS A 271 -23.45 -19.26 17.75
C LYS A 271 -23.18 -20.60 18.43
N ASN A 272 -21.93 -21.05 18.47
CA ASN A 272 -21.54 -22.39 18.93
C ASN A 272 -20.45 -22.35 20.03
N ASN A 273 -20.53 -21.38 20.95
CA ASN A 273 -19.63 -21.25 22.11
C ASN A 273 -18.14 -21.21 21.75
N GLY A 274 -17.78 -20.60 20.62
CA GLY A 274 -16.39 -20.48 20.15
C GLY A 274 -15.84 -21.72 19.44
N GLU A 275 -16.60 -22.81 19.34
CA GLU A 275 -16.20 -24.00 18.60
C GLU A 275 -16.20 -23.71 17.09
N ALA A 276 -15.17 -24.22 16.41
CA ALA A 276 -15.03 -24.03 14.98
C ALA A 276 -15.92 -25.02 14.20
N PRO A 277 -16.43 -24.63 13.02
CA PRO A 277 -17.28 -25.48 12.20
C PRO A 277 -16.56 -26.72 11.67
N TYR A 278 -15.25 -26.63 11.46
CA TYR A 278 -14.41 -27.70 10.93
C TYR A 278 -12.98 -27.55 11.45
N GLU A 279 -12.41 -28.62 11.99
CA GLU A 279 -11.06 -28.63 12.55
C GLU A 279 -10.30 -29.90 12.19
N ILE A 280 -8.97 -29.79 12.17
CA ILE A 280 -8.04 -30.92 12.16
C ILE A 280 -7.41 -30.97 13.54
N ILE A 281 -7.29 -32.16 14.11
CA ILE A 281 -6.69 -32.35 15.43
C ILE A 281 -5.61 -33.42 15.40
N LEU A 282 -4.58 -33.20 16.22
CA LEU A 282 -3.51 -34.15 16.48
C LEU A 282 -3.62 -34.64 17.92
N LEU A 283 -3.92 -35.92 18.07
CA LEU A 283 -3.90 -36.63 19.34
C LEU A 283 -2.54 -37.31 19.54
N ALA A 284 -2.00 -37.25 20.75
CA ALA A 284 -0.89 -38.07 21.20
C ALA A 284 -1.23 -38.73 22.54
N PHE A 285 -0.53 -39.80 22.90
CA PHE A 285 -0.71 -40.49 24.17
C PHE A 285 0.49 -40.15 25.08
N GLU A 286 0.25 -39.75 26.33
CA GLU A 286 1.26 -39.11 27.19
C GLU A 286 2.58 -39.91 27.34
N GLY A 287 3.70 -39.17 27.22
CA GLY A 287 5.00 -39.46 27.83
C GLY A 287 5.49 -38.22 28.58
N LYS A 288 5.83 -38.35 29.87
CA LYS A 288 6.11 -37.24 30.81
C LYS A 288 7.18 -36.25 30.32
N ALA A 289 6.83 -34.96 30.16
CA ALA A 289 7.68 -33.81 30.51
C ALA A 289 6.92 -32.46 30.37
N LYS A 290 6.56 -31.84 31.50
CA LYS A 290 6.19 -30.42 31.61
C LYS A 290 7.05 -29.80 32.70
N ASP A 291 7.81 -28.75 32.36
CA ASP A 291 8.25 -27.68 33.27
C ASP A 291 9.20 -26.69 32.55
N LYS A 292 8.77 -25.43 32.32
CA LYS A 292 9.27 -24.21 33.01
C LYS A 292 8.87 -22.90 32.34
N PHE A 293 8.66 -21.92 33.24
CA PHE A 293 8.11 -20.57 33.09
C PHE A 293 9.18 -19.49 32.79
N GLU A 294 8.69 -18.42 32.15
CA GLU A 294 8.95 -16.96 32.31
C GLU A 294 10.36 -16.42 32.59
N GLY A 295 10.81 -15.53 31.69
CA GLY A 295 11.83 -14.51 31.95
C GLY A 295 11.78 -13.38 30.92
N LYS A 296 11.67 -12.12 31.38
CA LYS A 296 11.85 -10.91 30.56
C LYS A 296 13.32 -10.77 30.16
N ALA A 297 13.61 -10.56 28.88
CA ALA A 297 14.95 -10.26 28.39
C ALA A 297 14.89 -9.16 27.32
N GLU A 298 15.09 -7.93 27.74
CA GLU A 298 15.64 -6.89 26.86
C GLU A 298 17.15 -6.85 27.12
N ASP A 299 17.92 -6.80 26.03
CA ASP A 299 19.38 -6.66 25.97
C ASP A 299 20.25 -7.86 26.38
N LYS A 300 20.05 -8.98 25.66
CA LYS A 300 21.11 -9.88 25.13
C LYS A 300 20.48 -11.05 24.37
N ILE A 301 20.00 -10.78 23.16
CA ILE A 301 19.44 -11.77 22.23
C ILE A 301 20.51 -12.11 21.19
N GLU A 302 21.56 -12.83 21.61
CA GLU A 302 22.68 -13.20 20.71
C GLU A 302 22.48 -14.56 20.04
N ASN A 303 21.62 -15.43 20.60
CA ASN A 303 21.39 -16.78 20.09
C ASN A 303 19.92 -16.96 19.69
N LEU A 304 19.55 -16.47 18.51
CA LEU A 304 18.27 -16.81 17.89
C LEU A 304 18.48 -18.08 17.07
N GLU A 305 17.64 -19.08 17.30
CA GLU A 305 17.66 -20.31 16.52
C GLU A 305 16.28 -20.51 15.89
N TYR A 306 16.24 -20.72 14.58
CA TYR A 306 15.05 -21.04 13.83
C TYR A 306 15.16 -22.44 13.23
N PHE A 307 14.50 -23.41 13.86
CA PHE A 307 14.50 -24.82 13.49
C PHE A 307 15.90 -25.40 13.20
N GLY A 308 16.85 -25.27 14.14
CA GLY A 308 18.20 -25.80 13.98
C GLY A 308 19.17 -24.90 13.20
N LYS A 309 18.72 -23.72 12.76
CA LYS A 309 19.57 -22.74 12.05
C LYS A 309 19.73 -21.47 12.88
N PRO A 310 20.95 -20.95 13.06
CA PRO A 310 21.13 -19.67 13.71
C PRO A 310 20.53 -18.55 12.84
N LEU A 311 19.89 -17.58 13.49
CA LEU A 311 19.46 -16.33 12.87
C LEU A 311 20.14 -15.16 13.58
N PHE A 312 20.41 -14.11 12.82
CA PHE A 312 21.05 -12.90 13.30
C PHE A 312 20.24 -11.69 12.87
N TRP A 313 20.04 -10.74 13.79
CA TRP A 313 19.50 -9.45 13.41
C TRP A 313 20.47 -8.72 12.49
N ASN A 314 19.95 -8.16 11.40
CA ASN A 314 20.73 -7.33 10.53
C ASN A 314 21.14 -6.04 11.25
N LYS A 315 22.44 -5.89 11.51
CA LYS A 315 23.03 -4.77 12.28
C LYS A 315 22.83 -3.41 11.60
N ARG A 316 22.42 -3.37 10.33
CA ARG A 316 22.13 -2.13 9.58
C ARG A 316 20.83 -1.45 10.02
N TYR A 317 19.97 -2.12 10.79
CA TYR A 317 18.69 -1.56 11.24
C TYR A 317 18.71 -1.21 12.72
N THR A 318 18.35 0.02 13.04
CA THR A 318 17.83 0.38 14.37
C THR A 318 16.40 -0.16 14.51
N ARG A 319 16.08 -0.71 15.67
CA ARG A 319 14.82 -1.41 15.96
C ARG A 319 14.15 -0.70 17.12
N GLU A 320 12.95 -0.18 16.91
CA GLU A 320 12.34 0.74 17.86
C GLU A 320 10.82 0.57 17.90
N SER A 321 10.27 0.49 19.11
CA SER A 321 8.82 0.61 19.30
C SER A 321 8.35 2.03 18.97
N ALA A 322 7.17 2.15 18.38
CA ALA A 322 6.56 3.42 17.99
C ALA A 322 5.09 3.51 18.41
N ALA A 323 4.50 4.70 18.24
CA ALA A 323 3.14 4.98 18.69
C ALA A 323 2.09 4.08 18.00
N ASN A 324 0.92 3.93 18.65
CA ASN A 324 -0.27 3.25 18.11
C ASN A 324 -0.07 1.77 17.72
N GLY A 325 0.83 1.06 18.41
CA GLY A 325 1.06 -0.37 18.19
C GLY A 325 1.90 -0.68 16.95
N ASN A 326 2.67 0.28 16.43
CA ASN A 326 3.63 0.07 15.34
C ASN A 326 5.04 -0.18 15.90
N PHE A 327 5.87 -0.90 15.14
CA PHE A 327 7.28 -1.15 15.40
C PHE A 327 8.09 -0.82 14.15
N LEU A 328 9.22 -0.15 14.32
CA LEU A 328 10.05 0.38 13.24
C LEU A 328 11.40 -0.34 13.14
N PHE A 329 11.79 -0.62 11.91
CA PHE A 329 13.16 -0.95 11.53
C PHE A 329 13.69 0.15 10.62
N LEU A 330 14.72 0.87 11.05
CA LEU A 330 15.28 2.02 10.36
C LEU A 330 16.72 1.75 9.93
N ALA A 331 16.98 1.75 8.63
CA ALA A 331 18.31 1.81 8.04
C ALA A 331 18.49 3.09 7.21
N GLU A 332 19.68 3.29 6.64
CA GLU A 332 20.02 4.45 5.83
C GLU A 332 19.14 4.62 4.59
N THR A 333 18.91 3.54 3.84
CA THR A 333 18.21 3.57 2.54
C THR A 333 16.83 2.94 2.59
N ASP A 334 16.55 2.11 3.59
CA ASP A 334 15.35 1.29 3.66
C ASP A 334 14.73 1.31 5.07
N HIS A 335 13.41 1.29 5.12
CA HIS A 335 12.64 1.30 6.37
C HIS A 335 11.53 0.26 6.31
N PHE A 336 11.32 -0.45 7.42
CA PHE A 336 10.22 -1.40 7.55
C PHE A 336 9.37 -1.05 8.77
N ILE A 337 8.06 -1.21 8.61
CA ILE A 337 7.07 -0.99 9.66
C ILE A 337 6.28 -2.28 9.80
N CYS A 338 6.19 -2.80 11.01
CA CYS A 338 5.28 -3.89 11.35
C CYS A 338 4.47 -3.49 12.60
N THR A 339 3.55 -4.34 13.02
CA THR A 339 2.87 -4.17 14.29
C THR A 339 3.78 -4.58 15.45
N GLN A 340 3.60 -3.96 16.60
CA GLN A 340 4.26 -4.35 17.86
C GLN A 340 4.03 -5.84 18.15
N GLN A 341 2.81 -6.33 17.89
CA GLN A 341 2.44 -7.73 18.07
C GLN A 341 3.24 -8.67 17.16
N GLU A 342 3.42 -8.33 15.88
CA GLU A 342 4.22 -9.14 14.94
C GLU A 342 5.68 -9.24 15.40
N TYR A 343 6.27 -8.13 15.83
CA TYR A 343 7.63 -8.09 16.38
C TYR A 343 7.76 -8.97 17.63
N GLU A 344 6.94 -8.72 18.64
CA GLU A 344 6.97 -9.45 19.92
C GLU A 344 6.71 -10.94 19.74
N THR A 345 5.81 -11.30 18.84
CA THR A 345 5.48 -12.69 18.52
C THR A 345 6.68 -13.40 17.87
N ALA A 346 7.33 -12.80 16.87
CA ALA A 346 8.53 -13.39 16.26
C ALA A 346 9.68 -13.52 17.26
N VAL A 347 9.95 -12.48 18.06
CA VAL A 347 11.03 -12.51 19.06
C VAL A 347 10.77 -13.60 20.10
N SER A 348 9.57 -13.63 20.68
CA SER A 348 9.23 -14.61 21.71
C SER A 348 9.28 -16.04 21.16
N PHE A 349 8.88 -16.25 19.91
CA PHE A 349 8.93 -17.56 19.26
C PHE A 349 10.37 -18.07 19.10
N LEU A 350 11.27 -17.22 18.60
CA LEU A 350 12.67 -17.58 18.42
C LEU A 350 13.38 -17.82 19.77
N LEU A 351 13.05 -17.05 20.80
CA LEU A 351 13.61 -17.22 22.15
C LEU A 351 13.08 -18.48 22.85
N ASN A 352 11.85 -18.90 22.57
CA ASN A 352 11.21 -20.08 23.18
C ASN A 352 11.50 -21.39 22.41
N GLY A 353 12.60 -21.43 21.64
CA GLY A 353 12.98 -22.64 20.90
C GLY A 353 12.02 -22.99 19.76
N ASN A 354 11.43 -21.99 19.11
CA ASN A 354 10.47 -22.11 18.02
C ASN A 354 9.15 -22.77 18.44
N ARG A 355 8.66 -22.44 19.64
CA ARG A 355 7.41 -22.99 20.19
C ARG A 355 6.65 -21.99 21.04
N PHE A 356 5.32 -22.10 21.02
CA PHE A 356 4.41 -21.52 22.01
C PHE A 356 3.52 -22.63 22.57
N TYR A 357 3.60 -22.89 23.87
CA TYR A 357 2.83 -23.95 24.51
C TYR A 357 1.31 -23.67 24.37
N ASN A 358 0.59 -24.58 23.70
CA ASN A 358 -0.88 -24.61 23.54
C ASN A 358 -1.52 -23.59 22.58
N ASN A 359 -0.78 -22.93 21.68
CA ASN A 359 -1.37 -22.02 20.69
C ASN A 359 -0.69 -22.08 19.32
N LEU A 360 -1.13 -23.03 18.48
CA LEU A 360 -0.59 -23.21 17.14
C LEU A 360 -0.90 -22.01 16.21
N GLN A 361 -2.02 -21.29 16.41
CA GLN A 361 -2.29 -20.10 15.60
C GLN A 361 -1.22 -19.04 15.83
N GLU A 362 -0.79 -18.85 17.08
CA GLU A 362 0.34 -17.99 17.41
C GLU A 362 1.67 -18.52 16.86
N GLU A 363 1.93 -19.83 16.88
CA GLU A 363 3.15 -20.39 16.25
C GLU A 363 3.16 -20.19 14.72
N VAL A 364 2.03 -20.40 14.05
CA VAL A 364 1.91 -20.18 12.60
C VAL A 364 2.09 -18.70 12.28
N PHE A 365 1.47 -17.83 13.06
CA PHE A 365 1.63 -16.39 12.93
C PHE A 365 3.08 -15.97 13.20
N ALA A 366 3.75 -16.57 14.18
CA ALA A 366 5.16 -16.32 14.47
C ALA A 366 6.10 -16.79 13.36
N ILE A 367 5.87 -17.99 12.82
CA ILE A 367 6.59 -18.50 11.64
C ILE A 367 6.40 -17.55 10.46
N TYR A 368 5.18 -17.07 10.24
CA TYR A 368 4.89 -16.06 9.23
C TYR A 368 5.70 -14.78 9.47
N CYS A 369 5.72 -14.26 10.71
CA CYS A 369 6.48 -13.06 11.06
C CYS A 369 8.00 -13.25 10.90
N VAL A 370 8.55 -14.39 11.33
CA VAL A 370 9.98 -14.71 11.17
C VAL A 370 10.33 -14.81 9.69
N ASN A 371 9.54 -15.53 8.89
CA ASN A 371 9.77 -15.62 7.44
C ASN A 371 9.66 -14.25 6.78
N LEU A 372 8.68 -13.44 7.16
CA LEU A 372 8.53 -12.07 6.66
C LEU A 372 9.78 -11.23 6.99
N PHE A 373 10.33 -11.36 8.20
CA PHE A 373 11.56 -10.66 8.59
C PHE A 373 12.80 -11.18 7.86
N GLN A 374 12.86 -12.46 7.51
CA GLN A 374 13.92 -13.00 6.65
C GLN A 374 13.79 -12.52 5.20
N ASP A 375 12.59 -12.56 4.63
CA ASP A 375 12.29 -12.10 3.27
C ASP A 375 12.56 -10.59 3.13
N ALA A 376 12.32 -9.82 4.19
CA ALA A 376 12.66 -8.40 4.29
C ALA A 376 14.15 -8.13 4.59
N GLY A 377 14.97 -9.15 4.83
CA GLY A 377 16.40 -9.00 5.15
C GLY A 377 16.69 -8.41 6.53
N LEU A 378 15.70 -8.41 7.44
CA LEU A 378 15.83 -7.98 8.83
C LEU A 378 16.48 -9.07 9.70
N LEU A 379 16.24 -10.34 9.37
CA LEU A 379 16.89 -11.52 9.94
C LEU A 379 17.74 -12.23 8.88
N LEU A 380 18.99 -12.51 9.22
CA LEU A 380 19.99 -13.12 8.35
C LEU A 380 20.35 -14.53 8.84
N ASP A 381 20.75 -15.41 7.93
CA ASP A 381 21.21 -16.78 8.23
C ASP A 381 22.68 -16.85 8.67
N LYS A 382 23.40 -15.74 8.54
CA LYS A 382 24.80 -15.56 8.93
C LYS A 382 25.00 -14.23 9.62
N GLU A 383 25.90 -14.21 10.60
CA GLU A 383 26.27 -12.97 11.26
C GLU A 383 26.99 -12.05 10.26
N PRO A 384 26.57 -10.79 10.11
CA PRO A 384 27.27 -9.86 9.24
C PRO A 384 28.65 -9.51 9.82
N GLU A 385 29.69 -9.71 9.00
CA GLU A 385 31.10 -9.40 9.32
C GLU A 385 31.44 -7.90 9.16
N GLU A 386 30.52 -7.12 8.61
CA GLU A 386 30.70 -5.70 8.30
C GLU A 386 30.87 -4.86 9.58
N LEU A 387 31.81 -3.90 9.53
CA LEU A 387 31.92 -2.87 10.55
C LEU A 387 30.73 -1.91 10.42
N VAL A 388 29.86 -1.89 11.43
CA VAL A 388 28.72 -0.98 11.52
C VAL A 388 29.04 0.11 12.53
N LEU A 389 28.98 1.36 12.07
CA LEU A 389 29.07 2.55 12.91
C LEU A 389 27.65 2.92 13.37
N VAL A 390 27.50 3.16 14.67
CA VAL A 390 26.27 3.72 15.25
C VAL A 390 26.64 5.11 15.76
N PRO A 391 26.08 6.19 15.18
CA PRO A 391 26.41 7.55 15.60
C PRO A 391 26.13 7.77 17.10
N ASP A 392 27.14 8.22 17.84
CA ASP A 392 26.97 8.67 19.22
C ASP A 392 26.89 10.20 19.27
N TYR A 393 25.66 10.70 19.31
CA TYR A 393 25.40 12.14 19.35
C TYR A 393 25.79 12.82 20.67
N ALA A 394 26.08 12.04 21.73
CA ALA A 394 26.46 12.56 23.03
C ALA A 394 27.98 12.77 23.16
N SER A 395 28.79 12.02 22.41
CA SER A 395 30.24 12.15 22.42
C SER A 395 30.71 13.48 21.82
N ASP A 396 31.75 14.06 22.43
CA ASP A 396 32.37 15.28 21.91
C ASP A 396 33.12 15.00 20.59
N PRO A 397 33.03 15.89 19.58
CA PRO A 397 33.78 15.75 18.35
C PRO A 397 35.30 15.76 18.57
N LYS A 398 36.03 14.97 17.77
CA LYS A 398 37.50 14.92 17.80
C LYS A 398 38.09 15.83 16.74
N GLU A 399 38.79 16.87 17.16
CA GLU A 399 39.46 17.84 16.28
C GLU A 399 40.91 17.42 15.98
N ILE A 400 41.31 17.54 14.70
CA ILE A 400 42.65 17.19 14.21
C ILE A 400 43.13 18.28 13.25
N SER A 401 44.32 18.83 13.49
CA SER A 401 44.94 19.83 12.61
C SER A 401 45.60 19.16 11.40
N VAL A 402 45.35 19.69 10.20
CA VAL A 402 45.91 19.21 8.93
C VAL A 402 46.46 20.39 8.14
N GLY A 403 47.70 20.80 8.44
CA GLY A 403 48.28 22.01 7.84
C GLY A 403 47.52 23.28 8.27
N GLU A 404 47.04 24.06 7.30
CA GLU A 404 46.18 25.23 7.53
C GLU A 404 44.68 24.85 7.64
N HIS A 405 44.34 23.58 7.42
CA HIS A 405 42.98 23.05 7.52
C HIS A 405 42.76 22.37 8.87
N ARG A 406 41.49 22.17 9.19
CA ARG A 406 41.05 21.43 10.37
C ARG A 406 40.10 20.33 9.96
N MET A 407 40.21 19.20 10.63
CA MET A 407 39.30 18.06 10.49
C MET A 407 38.56 17.86 11.81
N LEU A 408 37.25 17.69 11.73
CA LEU A 408 36.40 17.38 12.88
C LEU A 408 35.71 16.04 12.63
N LEU A 409 35.97 15.06 13.49
CA LEU A 409 35.38 13.73 13.42
C LEU A 409 34.23 13.62 14.42
N LEU A 410 33.01 13.40 13.94
CA LEU A 410 31.83 13.22 14.80
C LEU A 410 31.71 11.79 15.32
N THR A 411 32.29 10.82 14.62
CA THR A 411 32.39 9.42 15.04
C THR A 411 33.86 9.02 15.01
N ASP A 412 34.32 8.28 16.02
CA ASP A 412 35.69 7.76 16.04
C ASP A 412 35.80 6.59 15.06
N ILE A 413 36.73 6.69 14.12
CA ILE A 413 36.97 5.66 13.10
C ILE A 413 38.43 5.17 13.15
N PRO A 414 38.69 3.89 12.84
CA PRO A 414 40.04 3.33 12.92
C PRO A 414 41.07 4.02 12.01
N GLU A 415 40.65 4.56 10.86
CA GLU A 415 41.54 5.02 9.78
C GLU A 415 41.76 6.54 9.77
N THR A 416 41.97 7.13 10.95
CA THR A 416 42.12 8.59 11.11
C THR A 416 43.29 9.18 10.28
N MET A 417 44.39 8.43 10.10
CA MET A 417 45.55 8.90 9.32
C MET A 417 45.23 8.98 7.81
N GLY A 418 44.55 7.96 7.28
CA GLY A 418 44.11 7.95 5.88
C GLY A 418 43.18 9.11 5.54
N LEU A 419 42.30 9.51 6.47
CA LEU A 419 41.48 10.72 6.32
C LEU A 419 42.31 12.01 6.28
N ALA A 420 43.30 12.14 7.17
CA ALA A 420 44.18 13.31 7.17
C ALA A 420 44.96 13.44 5.86
N ASP A 421 45.40 12.32 5.28
CA ASP A 421 46.06 12.32 3.97
C ASP A 421 45.08 12.64 2.84
N PHE A 422 43.83 12.18 2.91
CA PHE A 422 42.78 12.58 1.97
C PHE A 422 42.53 14.09 2.00
N VAL A 423 42.46 14.71 3.19
CA VAL A 423 42.31 16.17 3.33
C VAL A 423 43.49 16.93 2.70
N LYS A 424 44.72 16.41 2.81
CA LYS A 424 45.91 17.04 2.18
C LYS A 424 45.88 17.01 0.64
N GLU A 425 45.11 16.11 0.04
CA GLU A 425 44.94 16.01 -1.41
C GLU A 425 43.89 16.99 -1.96
N ILE A 426 43.07 17.58 -1.09
CA ILE A 426 42.06 18.57 -1.47
C ILE A 426 42.76 19.90 -1.78
N SER A 427 42.54 20.40 -2.99
CA SER A 427 43.15 21.63 -3.50
C SER A 427 42.32 22.84 -3.10
N VAL A 428 42.49 23.33 -1.87
CA VAL A 428 41.79 24.54 -1.37
C VAL A 428 42.77 25.55 -0.76
N ASN A 429 42.66 26.81 -1.19
CA ASN A 429 43.56 27.90 -0.77
C ASN A 429 43.04 28.70 0.45
N ILE A 430 41.88 28.33 0.98
CA ILE A 430 41.25 29.00 2.12
C ILE A 430 41.24 28.00 3.29
N PRO A 431 41.65 28.41 4.50
CA PRO A 431 41.49 27.59 5.70
C PRO A 431 40.06 27.05 5.82
N THR A 432 39.93 25.73 5.83
CA THR A 432 38.64 25.03 5.73
C THR A 432 38.51 24.03 6.87
N LEU A 433 37.32 23.98 7.45
CA LEU A 433 36.95 22.93 8.39
C LEU A 433 36.25 21.78 7.64
N PHE A 434 36.86 20.61 7.64
CA PHE A 434 36.30 19.38 7.07
C PHE A 434 35.61 18.59 8.18
N VAL A 435 34.28 18.51 8.13
CA VAL A 435 33.47 17.84 9.16
C VAL A 435 33.04 16.48 8.65
N PHE A 436 33.59 15.42 9.26
CA PHE A 436 33.24 14.04 8.94
C PHE A 436 32.11 13.56 9.86
N THR A 437 30.99 13.18 9.25
CA THR A 437 29.81 12.65 9.94
C THR A 437 29.36 11.34 9.30
N ASP A 438 28.67 10.53 10.08
CA ASP A 438 27.97 9.33 9.60
C ASP A 438 26.47 9.60 9.35
N ASP A 439 25.99 10.74 9.81
CA ASP A 439 24.61 11.18 9.68
C ASP A 439 24.56 12.69 9.45
N LEU A 440 23.98 13.11 8.32
CA LEU A 440 23.83 14.53 7.98
C LEU A 440 22.76 15.23 8.82
N LEU A 441 22.01 14.49 9.64
CA LEU A 441 21.07 15.02 10.63
C LEU A 441 21.60 14.95 12.07
N ASP A 442 22.91 14.75 12.25
CA ASP A 442 23.54 14.79 13.57
C ASP A 442 23.27 16.15 14.25
N PRO A 443 22.68 16.17 15.45
CA PRO A 443 22.32 17.42 16.13
C PRO A 443 23.54 18.28 16.50
N ARG A 444 24.76 17.72 16.53
CA ARG A 444 26.01 18.46 16.76
C ARG A 444 26.35 19.41 15.60
N LEU A 445 25.94 19.10 14.38
CA LEU A 445 26.21 19.93 13.19
C LEU A 445 25.58 21.34 13.29
N GLY A 446 24.42 21.47 13.93
CA GLY A 446 23.80 22.78 14.17
C GLY A 446 24.65 23.65 15.09
N ARG A 447 25.23 23.07 16.15
CA ARG A 447 26.15 23.76 17.08
C ARG A 447 27.46 24.14 16.38
N ILE A 448 27.98 23.25 15.54
CA ILE A 448 29.21 23.50 14.77
C ILE A 448 29.08 24.77 13.92
N GLN A 449 27.93 24.97 13.28
CA GLN A 449 27.68 26.21 12.55
C GLN A 449 27.78 27.43 13.47
N GLU A 450 27.13 27.45 14.63
CA GLU A 450 27.13 28.61 15.53
C GLU A 450 28.50 28.90 16.18
N GLU A 451 29.25 27.85 16.50
CA GLU A 451 30.53 27.95 17.23
C GLU A 451 31.71 28.24 16.30
N PHE A 452 31.79 27.61 15.12
CA PHE A 452 32.95 27.70 14.23
C PHE A 452 32.93 28.88 13.25
N LEU A 453 31.77 29.50 12.97
CA LEU A 453 31.69 30.71 12.15
C LEU A 453 32.46 31.91 12.74
N LYS A 454 33.00 31.79 13.96
CA LYS A 454 33.85 32.80 14.61
C LYS A 454 35.32 32.76 14.14
N ASP A 455 35.81 31.60 13.71
CA ASP A 455 37.26 31.35 13.52
C ASP A 455 37.65 30.74 12.15
N MET A 456 36.69 30.30 11.32
CA MET A 456 36.95 29.75 9.97
C MET A 456 36.07 30.42 8.93
N ALA A 457 36.62 30.74 7.75
CA ALA A 457 35.88 31.38 6.67
C ALA A 457 34.88 30.45 5.96
N GLN A 458 35.13 29.13 6.00
CA GLN A 458 34.30 28.12 5.36
C GLN A 458 34.44 26.73 5.99
N TRP A 459 33.42 25.89 5.80
CA TRP A 459 33.42 24.49 6.23
C TRP A 459 32.59 23.61 5.29
N VAL A 460 32.87 22.31 5.27
CA VAL A 460 32.22 21.33 4.39
C VAL A 460 31.88 20.05 5.15
N ILE A 461 30.72 19.47 4.85
CA ILE A 461 30.28 18.18 5.42
C ILE A 461 30.72 17.04 4.51
N ILE A 462 31.22 15.97 5.13
CA ILE A 462 31.67 14.76 4.45
C ILE A 462 31.12 13.55 5.19
N LYS A 463 30.49 12.64 4.46
CA LYS A 463 30.07 11.32 4.94
C LYS A 463 30.69 10.24 4.07
N LEU A 464 31.54 9.40 4.68
CA LEU A 464 32.27 8.33 3.99
C LEU A 464 31.83 6.92 4.41
N SER A 465 30.75 6.84 5.17
CA SER A 465 30.09 5.61 5.59
C SER A 465 28.79 5.39 4.84
N GLY A 466 28.22 4.20 4.93
CA GLY A 466 26.93 3.82 4.36
C GLY A 466 26.99 3.40 2.89
N ALA A 467 25.81 3.12 2.34
CA ALA A 467 25.62 2.86 0.91
C ALA A 467 25.75 4.13 0.07
N GLN A 468 25.58 5.30 0.69
CA GLN A 468 25.65 6.60 0.05
C GLN A 468 26.74 7.47 0.69
N LEU A 469 27.87 7.61 -0.01
CA LEU A 469 28.91 8.57 0.37
C LEU A 469 28.41 9.96 -0.01
N MET A 470 28.59 10.96 0.86
CA MET A 470 28.05 12.30 0.63
C MET A 470 29.12 13.37 0.84
N LEU A 471 29.20 14.31 -0.10
CA LEU A 471 30.18 15.40 -0.11
C LEU A 471 29.44 16.73 -0.28
N GLY A 472 29.75 17.69 0.60
CA GLY A 472 29.12 19.00 0.57
C GLY A 472 27.84 19.10 1.40
N PRO A 473 27.13 20.23 1.30
CA PRO A 473 27.55 21.44 0.58
C PRO A 473 28.72 22.15 1.28
N LEU A 474 29.38 23.04 0.56
CA LEU A 474 30.32 24.01 1.13
C LEU A 474 29.52 25.16 1.75
N PHE A 475 29.78 25.46 3.02
CA PHE A 475 29.18 26.58 3.73
C PHE A 475 30.21 27.70 3.90
N THR A 476 29.86 28.91 3.47
CA THR A 476 30.74 30.09 3.47
C THR A 476 30.11 31.26 4.24
N ILE A 477 30.93 32.13 4.84
CA ILE A 477 30.49 33.36 5.56
C ILE A 477 30.05 34.49 4.57
N SER A 478 29.73 34.17 3.32
CA SER A 478 29.51 35.21 2.30
C SER A 478 28.31 36.13 2.60
N SER A 479 28.39 37.38 2.12
CA SER A 479 27.37 38.43 2.27
C SER A 479 26.15 38.29 1.34
N SER A 480 25.97 37.13 0.70
CA SER A 480 24.85 36.79 -0.19
C SER A 480 24.09 35.61 0.41
N PRO A 481 22.75 35.47 0.24
CA PRO A 481 21.98 34.42 0.93
C PRO A 481 22.32 33.03 0.38
N ASN A 482 23.38 32.42 0.89
CA ASN A 482 23.70 31.02 0.70
C ASN A 482 22.93 30.18 1.73
N ALA A 483 22.60 28.94 1.38
CA ALA A 483 21.91 28.04 2.29
C ALA A 483 22.84 27.66 3.45
N CYS A 484 22.40 27.86 4.69
CA CYS A 484 23.12 27.38 5.87
C CYS A 484 22.80 25.91 6.17
N TYR A 485 23.44 25.32 7.18
CA TYR A 485 23.16 23.95 7.62
C TYR A 485 21.70 23.75 8.04
N ASP A 486 21.07 24.73 8.70
CA ASP A 486 19.63 24.61 9.06
C ASP A 486 18.75 24.50 7.81
N CYS A 487 19.12 25.15 6.71
CA CYS A 487 18.42 24.98 5.43
C CYS A 487 18.57 23.53 4.92
N LEU A 488 19.79 22.99 4.90
CA LEU A 488 20.05 21.60 4.53
C LEU A 488 19.28 20.63 5.44
N SER A 489 19.34 20.85 6.77
CA SER A 489 18.68 20.02 7.77
C SER A 489 17.16 20.00 7.58
N LEU A 490 16.53 21.15 7.35
CA LEU A 490 15.10 21.22 7.03
C LEU A 490 14.75 20.45 5.75
N GLN A 491 15.57 20.56 4.71
CA GLN A 491 15.39 19.83 3.45
C GLN A 491 15.52 18.31 3.64
N LEU A 492 16.51 17.86 4.42
CA LEU A 492 16.76 16.45 4.74
C LEU A 492 15.65 15.86 5.63
N TRP A 493 15.26 16.55 6.70
CA TRP A 493 14.19 16.10 7.60
C TRP A 493 12.85 15.95 6.89
N ARG A 494 12.56 16.82 5.92
CA ARG A 494 11.37 16.69 5.07
C ARG A 494 11.35 15.37 4.29
N ASN A 495 12.51 14.90 3.85
CA ASN A 495 12.66 13.68 3.07
C ASN A 495 13.02 12.44 3.92
N GLN A 496 12.96 12.54 5.25
CA GLN A 496 13.03 11.39 6.16
C GLN A 496 11.76 11.28 7.03
N PRO A 497 10.58 11.11 6.42
CA PRO A 497 9.30 11.22 7.13
C PRO A 497 9.09 10.08 8.14
N VAL A 498 9.62 8.88 7.89
CA VAL A 498 9.53 7.74 8.83
C VAL A 498 10.36 7.99 10.08
N ARG A 499 11.61 8.44 9.90
CA ARG A 499 12.49 8.83 11.01
C ARG A 499 11.87 9.98 11.82
N LYS A 500 11.34 11.00 11.13
CA LYS A 500 10.66 12.14 11.77
C LYS A 500 9.44 11.71 12.58
N TRP A 501 8.60 10.83 12.03
CA TRP A 501 7.45 10.30 12.74
C TRP A 501 7.84 9.52 14.00
N GLY A 502 8.85 8.64 13.91
CA GLY A 502 9.29 7.84 15.05
C GLY A 502 9.93 8.65 16.18
N THR A 503 10.43 9.88 15.91
CA THR A 503 11.01 10.76 16.94
C THR A 503 9.97 11.63 17.67
N GLU A 504 8.79 11.89 17.09
CA GLU A 504 7.81 12.86 17.61
C GLU A 504 7.33 12.58 19.05
N ASN A 505 7.46 11.35 19.55
CA ASN A 505 7.03 10.96 20.90
C ASN A 505 8.17 10.48 21.81
N LYS A 506 9.44 10.73 21.46
CA LYS A 506 10.61 10.23 22.22
C LYS A 506 11.48 11.34 22.77
N SER A 507 12.08 11.06 23.92
CA SER A 507 13.13 11.87 24.53
C SER A 507 14.50 11.40 24.01
N GLY A 508 14.89 11.83 22.81
CA GLY A 508 16.19 11.48 22.20
C GLY A 508 16.13 11.37 20.68
N ALA A 509 17.28 11.56 20.02
CA ALA A 509 17.39 11.38 18.57
C ALA A 509 17.51 9.89 18.23
N MET A 510 16.75 9.41 17.23
CA MET A 510 16.94 8.06 16.69
C MET A 510 18.21 8.03 15.83
N THR A 511 19.13 7.13 16.18
CA THR A 511 20.37 6.86 15.43
C THR A 511 20.10 5.95 14.24
N ILE A 512 20.84 6.12 13.15
CA ILE A 512 20.79 5.23 11.99
C ILE A 512 22.16 4.53 11.86
N PRO A 513 22.24 3.19 11.96
CA PRO A 513 23.49 2.48 11.79
C PRO A 513 23.93 2.53 10.31
N VAL A 514 25.22 2.72 10.08
CA VAL A 514 25.80 2.77 8.73
C VAL A 514 27.02 1.88 8.64
N VAL A 515 27.18 1.20 7.50
CA VAL A 515 28.33 0.33 7.27
C VAL A 515 29.55 1.17 6.89
N PHE A 516 30.71 0.92 7.49
CA PHE A 516 31.96 1.55 7.09
C PHE A 516 32.91 0.51 6.49
N SER A 517 33.42 0.80 5.29
CA SER A 517 34.38 -0.05 4.58
C SER A 517 35.62 0.77 4.23
N VAL A 518 36.74 0.41 4.85
CA VAL A 518 38.05 1.00 4.57
C VAL A 518 38.45 0.78 3.11
N ASP A 519 38.16 -0.41 2.56
CA ASP A 519 38.43 -0.74 1.17
C ASP A 519 37.64 0.15 0.20
N HIS A 520 36.34 0.37 0.46
CA HIS A 520 35.53 1.27 -0.36
C HIS A 520 36.09 2.70 -0.34
N PHE A 521 36.47 3.22 0.83
CA PHE A 521 37.08 4.54 0.94
C PHE A 521 38.34 4.66 0.07
N PHE A 522 39.28 3.73 0.17
CA PHE A 522 40.51 3.79 -0.62
C PHE A 522 40.26 3.57 -2.13
N ASN A 523 39.35 2.66 -2.50
CA ASN A 523 38.99 2.41 -3.89
C ASN A 523 38.35 3.64 -4.55
N HIS A 524 37.58 4.43 -3.80
CA HIS A 524 36.92 5.64 -4.31
C HIS A 524 37.68 6.94 -4.01
N ARG A 525 38.84 6.89 -3.34
CA ARG A 525 39.59 8.09 -2.88
C ARG A 525 39.80 9.13 -3.97
N LYS A 526 40.27 8.72 -5.16
CA LYS A 526 40.48 9.65 -6.28
C LYS A 526 39.18 10.33 -6.71
N LEU A 527 38.10 9.56 -6.83
CA LEU A 527 36.78 10.09 -7.19
C LEU A 527 36.27 11.09 -6.15
N LEU A 528 36.45 10.78 -4.85
CA LEU A 528 36.07 11.65 -3.74
C LEU A 528 36.85 12.98 -3.77
N VAL A 529 38.17 12.92 -3.99
CA VAL A 529 39.03 14.11 -4.12
C VAL A 529 38.61 14.96 -5.31
N ASP A 530 38.48 14.36 -6.50
CA ASP A 530 38.10 15.06 -7.73
C ASP A 530 36.72 15.72 -7.58
N THR A 531 35.76 15.03 -6.96
CA THR A 531 34.40 15.54 -6.73
C THR A 531 34.39 16.70 -5.74
N LEU A 532 35.07 16.55 -4.60
CA LEU A 532 35.11 17.59 -3.57
C LEU A 532 35.83 18.85 -4.08
N ASN A 533 36.92 18.69 -4.82
CA ASN A 533 37.59 19.81 -5.49
C ASN A 533 36.65 20.55 -6.45
N GLY A 534 35.81 19.82 -7.21
CA GLY A 534 34.79 20.43 -8.07
C GLY A 534 33.75 21.23 -7.27
N VAL A 535 33.19 20.65 -6.21
CA VAL A 535 32.21 21.34 -5.33
C VAL A 535 32.81 22.62 -4.74
N MET A 536 34.07 22.59 -4.34
CA MET A 536 34.74 23.74 -3.71
C MET A 536 35.19 24.81 -4.73
N ALA A 537 35.59 24.42 -5.94
CA ALA A 537 36.03 25.36 -6.97
C ALA A 537 34.88 26.20 -7.54
N ASP A 538 33.70 25.59 -7.67
CA ASP A 538 32.53 26.20 -8.28
C ASP A 538 31.58 26.88 -7.24
N ASP A 539 31.95 26.89 -5.95
CA ASP A 539 31.14 27.38 -4.81
C ASP A 539 29.68 26.89 -4.87
N LEU A 540 29.52 25.59 -5.17
CA LEU A 540 28.21 25.00 -5.42
C LEU A 540 27.47 24.73 -4.11
N SER A 541 26.28 25.32 -3.97
CA SER A 541 25.32 25.00 -2.90
C SER A 541 24.60 23.67 -3.21
N VAL A 542 25.36 22.58 -3.25
CA VAL A 542 24.88 21.24 -3.59
C VAL A 542 25.42 20.18 -2.65
N LEU A 543 24.61 19.17 -2.38
CA LEU A 543 25.02 17.92 -1.76
C LEU A 543 25.25 16.88 -2.86
N THR A 544 26.49 16.41 -3.00
CA THR A 544 26.84 15.38 -3.98
C THR A 544 26.81 14.02 -3.30
N VAL A 545 26.08 13.06 -3.88
CA VAL A 545 25.94 11.70 -3.37
C VAL A 545 26.57 10.73 -4.36
N ILE A 546 27.43 9.85 -3.83
CA ILE A 546 28.12 8.81 -4.58
C ILE A 546 27.66 7.46 -4.04
N ASN A 547 27.12 6.61 -4.92
CA ASN A 547 26.78 5.24 -4.56
C ASN A 547 28.06 4.44 -4.29
N ALA A 548 28.20 3.88 -3.09
CA ALA A 548 29.42 3.21 -2.66
C ALA A 548 29.77 1.92 -3.44
N LEU A 549 28.81 1.35 -4.19
CA LEU A 549 29.03 0.15 -5.00
C LEU A 549 29.16 0.44 -6.49
N SER A 550 28.27 1.29 -7.04
CA SER A 550 28.24 1.59 -8.48
C SER A 550 29.14 2.76 -8.88
N ALA A 551 29.60 3.56 -7.92
CA ALA A 551 30.27 4.85 -8.14
C ALA A 551 29.45 5.88 -8.94
N GLU A 552 28.13 5.68 -9.06
CA GLU A 552 27.22 6.63 -9.68
C GLU A 552 27.14 7.91 -8.83
N ILE A 553 27.23 9.07 -9.49
CA ILE A 553 27.19 10.38 -8.85
C ILE A 553 25.83 11.03 -9.12
N THR A 554 25.19 11.51 -8.07
CA THR A 554 23.98 12.32 -8.11
C THR A 554 24.20 13.62 -7.36
N VAL A 555 23.58 14.71 -7.82
CA VAL A 555 23.77 16.05 -7.25
C VAL A 555 22.42 16.57 -6.78
N HIS A 556 22.37 17.02 -5.53
CA HIS A 556 21.15 17.45 -4.86
C HIS A 556 21.26 18.95 -4.50
N PRO A 557 20.38 19.82 -5.00
CA PRO A 557 20.45 21.25 -4.72
C PRO A 557 20.15 21.54 -3.25
N VAL A 558 20.93 22.43 -2.64
CA VAL A 558 20.71 22.95 -1.29
C VAL A 558 20.36 24.42 -1.43
N SER A 559 19.20 24.83 -0.91
CA SER A 559 18.68 26.18 -1.14
C SER A 559 18.18 26.82 0.16
N PRO A 560 18.21 28.16 0.29
CA PRO A 560 17.65 28.85 1.44
C PRO A 560 16.17 28.47 1.67
N GLN A 561 15.84 28.09 2.91
CA GLN A 561 14.47 27.74 3.28
C GLN A 561 13.77 28.94 3.94
N TYR A 562 12.51 29.19 3.60
CA TYR A 562 11.71 30.29 4.17
C TYR A 562 11.48 30.14 5.68
N SER A 563 11.42 28.90 6.18
CA SER A 563 11.26 28.58 7.60
C SER A 563 12.59 28.47 8.37
N CYS A 564 13.73 28.70 7.70
CA CYS A 564 15.04 28.70 8.34
C CYS A 564 15.21 29.92 9.24
N ARG A 565 15.45 29.68 10.53
CA ARG A 565 15.61 30.74 11.55
C ARG A 565 16.94 31.49 11.49
N GLN A 566 17.94 30.90 10.85
CA GLN A 566 19.28 31.48 10.71
C GLN A 566 19.37 32.40 9.47
N CYS A 567 18.82 31.95 8.35
CA CYS A 567 18.87 32.70 7.08
C CYS A 567 17.75 33.73 6.95
N ASN A 568 16.58 33.49 7.56
CA ASN A 568 15.40 34.32 7.41
C ASN A 568 14.76 34.57 8.79
N GLU A 569 14.14 35.75 8.97
CA GLU A 569 13.14 35.87 10.02
C GLU A 569 11.94 35.00 9.64
N PRO A 570 11.45 34.10 10.51
CA PRO A 570 10.29 33.27 10.20
C PRO A 570 9.07 34.15 9.91
N GLN A 571 8.77 34.38 8.63
CA GLN A 571 7.54 35.04 8.22
C GLN A 571 6.46 33.97 8.11
N GLY A 572 5.47 34.04 9.00
CA GLY A 572 4.27 33.21 8.87
C GLY A 572 3.59 33.47 7.52
N ASN A 573 2.91 32.46 6.98
CA ASN A 573 2.07 32.56 5.79
C ASN A 573 0.76 33.30 6.13
N LYS A 574 0.88 34.61 6.34
CA LYS A 574 -0.23 35.52 6.61
C LYS A 574 -1.07 35.73 5.36
N GLN A 575 -2.38 35.77 5.57
CA GLN A 575 -3.33 35.95 4.49
C GLN A 575 -3.64 37.42 4.28
N SER A 576 -3.67 37.85 3.02
CA SER A 576 -4.02 39.21 2.62
C SER A 576 -4.85 39.20 1.35
N ALA A 577 -5.60 40.28 1.12
CA ALA A 577 -6.31 40.51 -0.13
C ALA A 577 -5.34 40.43 -1.34
N LEU A 578 -5.75 39.72 -2.39
CA LEU A 578 -4.92 39.49 -3.57
C LEU A 578 -5.07 40.63 -4.58
N VAL A 579 -3.94 41.18 -5.01
CA VAL A 579 -3.89 42.18 -6.08
C VAL A 579 -3.48 41.49 -7.38
N LEU A 580 -4.43 41.35 -8.31
CA LEU A 580 -4.20 40.74 -9.62
C LEU A 580 -3.60 41.74 -10.62
N SER A 581 -2.65 41.28 -11.40
CA SER A 581 -1.91 42.06 -12.41
C SER A 581 -2.05 41.45 -13.80
N PRO A 582 -2.02 42.26 -14.89
CA PRO A 582 -2.03 41.73 -16.25
C PRO A 582 -0.88 40.75 -16.51
N ARG A 583 -1.21 39.56 -17.02
CA ARG A 583 -0.26 38.47 -17.34
C ARG A 583 -0.46 37.97 -18.76
N LEU A 584 0.44 38.32 -19.67
CA LEU A 584 0.33 37.93 -21.08
C LEU A 584 0.41 36.40 -21.25
N LYS A 585 -0.51 35.87 -22.04
CA LYS A 585 -0.58 34.45 -22.36
C LYS A 585 0.46 34.10 -23.42
N ILE A 586 1.10 32.95 -23.29
CA ILE A 586 1.76 32.31 -24.42
C ILE A 586 0.74 31.46 -25.19
N LYS A 587 0.91 31.36 -26.50
CA LYS A 587 0.07 30.45 -27.30
C LYS A 587 0.53 29.02 -27.07
N THR A 588 -0.32 28.21 -26.46
CA THR A 588 -0.11 26.76 -26.32
C THR A 588 -1.35 26.05 -26.84
N ASN A 589 -1.17 24.85 -27.40
CA ASN A 589 -2.28 23.97 -27.81
C ASN A 589 -2.59 22.92 -26.72
N ASP A 590 -1.94 23.04 -25.55
CA ASP A 590 -1.89 22.04 -24.49
C ASP A 590 -1.65 22.76 -23.14
N GLY A 591 -2.11 22.19 -22.03
CA GLY A 591 -1.86 22.72 -20.68
C GLY A 591 -2.68 23.94 -20.21
N GLY A 592 -3.51 24.54 -21.08
CA GLY A 592 -4.31 25.73 -20.75
C GLY A 592 -3.58 27.06 -20.87
N TYR A 593 -4.22 28.15 -20.45
CA TYR A 593 -3.59 29.48 -20.45
C TYR A 593 -2.45 29.57 -19.44
N ARG A 594 -1.24 29.85 -19.94
CA ARG A 594 -0.01 29.99 -19.16
C ARG A 594 0.82 31.18 -19.66
N THR A 595 1.72 31.67 -18.82
CA THR A 595 2.66 32.76 -19.09
C THR A 595 4.05 32.26 -19.48
N VAL A 596 4.39 31.02 -19.12
CA VAL A 596 5.70 30.40 -19.32
C VAL A 596 5.52 29.06 -20.01
N ALA A 597 6.43 28.73 -20.93
CA ALA A 597 6.42 27.44 -21.63
C ALA A 597 6.64 26.27 -20.64
N PRO A 598 6.07 25.07 -20.90
CA PRO A 598 6.26 23.91 -20.02
C PRO A 598 7.73 23.57 -19.77
N SER A 599 8.58 23.60 -20.80
CA SER A 599 10.02 23.32 -20.67
C SER A 599 10.73 24.31 -19.76
N GLN A 600 10.42 25.61 -19.87
CA GLN A 600 10.99 26.63 -19.00
C GLN A 600 10.44 26.55 -17.58
N SER A 601 9.17 26.18 -17.42
CA SER A 601 8.58 25.94 -16.09
C SER A 601 9.28 24.77 -15.38
N ILE A 602 9.54 23.66 -16.08
CA ILE A 602 10.32 22.52 -15.56
C ILE A 602 11.72 22.98 -15.14
N LYS A 603 12.41 23.75 -16.00
CA LYS A 603 13.73 24.29 -15.69
C LYS A 603 13.73 25.14 -14.43
N ASN A 604 12.71 25.97 -14.24
CA ASN A 604 12.59 26.78 -13.03
C ASN A 604 12.46 25.92 -11.75
N LEU A 605 11.88 24.71 -11.86
CA LEU A 605 11.67 23.78 -10.76
C LEU A 605 12.86 22.87 -10.45
N GLU A 606 13.94 22.87 -11.24
CA GLU A 606 15.10 21.98 -11.05
C GLU A 606 15.66 22.04 -9.62
N SER A 607 15.64 23.23 -8.99
CA SER A 607 16.13 23.45 -7.62
C SER A 607 15.29 22.81 -6.52
N VAL A 608 14.03 22.41 -6.82
CA VAL A 608 13.11 21.81 -5.85
C VAL A 608 12.82 20.34 -6.13
N ILE A 609 13.45 19.75 -7.17
CA ILE A 609 13.30 18.35 -7.57
C ILE A 609 14.51 17.57 -7.03
N SER A 610 14.32 16.75 -6.00
CA SER A 610 15.37 15.92 -5.41
C SER A 610 14.78 14.98 -4.36
N SER A 611 15.22 13.72 -4.35
CA SER A 611 14.78 12.73 -3.36
C SER A 611 15.30 12.99 -1.94
N LEU A 612 16.36 13.79 -1.79
CA LEU A 612 16.98 14.09 -0.49
C LEU A 612 16.70 15.51 -0.03
N THR A 613 16.78 16.47 -0.94
CA THR A 613 16.73 17.90 -0.62
C THR A 613 15.54 18.62 -1.25
N GLY A 614 14.80 17.96 -2.15
CA GLY A 614 13.71 18.56 -2.91
C GLY A 614 12.42 18.69 -2.09
N VAL A 615 11.50 19.50 -2.60
CA VAL A 615 10.09 19.52 -2.20
C VAL A 615 9.38 18.29 -2.78
N VAL A 616 9.75 17.94 -4.01
CA VAL A 616 9.21 16.82 -4.77
C VAL A 616 10.35 15.94 -5.28
N GLY A 617 10.07 14.65 -5.47
CA GLY A 617 11.02 13.70 -6.01
C GLY A 617 11.20 13.82 -7.53
N PRO A 618 12.16 13.08 -8.10
CA PRO A 618 12.32 12.95 -9.55
C PRO A 618 11.04 12.48 -10.23
N VAL A 619 10.83 12.93 -11.47
CA VAL A 619 9.64 12.59 -12.26
C VAL A 619 9.92 11.37 -13.13
N ASN A 620 9.06 10.35 -13.07
CA ASN A 620 9.20 9.10 -13.81
C ASN A 620 8.06 8.93 -14.83
N CYS A 621 8.35 8.36 -16.00
CA CYS A 621 7.33 8.03 -17.00
C CYS A 621 6.72 6.65 -16.68
N LEU A 622 5.41 6.57 -16.48
CA LEU A 622 4.70 5.32 -16.15
C LEU A 622 4.33 4.49 -17.38
N THR A 623 4.05 5.15 -18.51
CA THR A 623 3.65 4.49 -19.77
C THR A 623 4.84 3.99 -20.60
N GLY A 624 6.06 4.40 -20.27
CA GLY A 624 7.22 4.26 -21.15
C GLY A 624 7.35 5.44 -22.12
N ASP A 625 8.57 5.68 -22.60
CA ASP A 625 8.91 6.85 -23.43
C ASP A 625 8.45 6.74 -24.89
N ASP A 626 8.08 5.55 -25.35
CA ASP A 626 7.71 5.29 -26.76
C ASP A 626 6.20 5.40 -27.03
N GLU A 627 5.38 5.59 -25.99
CA GLU A 627 3.92 5.70 -26.11
C GLU A 627 3.46 7.04 -26.72
N ALA A 628 2.31 7.01 -27.38
CA ALA A 628 1.76 8.18 -28.07
C ALA A 628 1.41 9.34 -27.11
N LEU A 629 1.06 9.02 -25.87
CA LEU A 629 0.89 9.96 -24.76
C LEU A 629 1.65 9.43 -23.55
N SER A 630 2.38 10.30 -22.87
CA SER A 630 3.16 9.92 -21.69
C SER A 630 2.44 10.34 -20.40
N ILE A 631 2.29 9.41 -19.46
CA ILE A 631 1.84 9.72 -18.09
C ILE A 631 3.06 9.76 -17.19
N TYR A 632 3.31 10.92 -16.58
CA TYR A 632 4.39 11.08 -15.63
C TYR A 632 3.89 11.00 -14.19
N ALA A 633 4.74 10.55 -13.27
CA ALA A 633 4.45 10.51 -11.86
C ALA A 633 5.62 11.09 -11.07
N THR A 634 5.30 11.77 -9.98
CA THR A 634 6.27 12.18 -8.95
C THR A 634 5.64 11.98 -7.58
N VAL A 635 6.47 12.00 -6.55
CA VAL A 635 6.08 11.81 -5.17
C VAL A 635 6.68 12.89 -4.28
N PHE A 636 6.03 13.15 -3.15
CA PHE A 636 6.66 13.88 -2.05
C PHE A 636 6.41 13.16 -0.72
N SER A 637 7.31 13.40 0.22
CA SER A 637 7.29 12.81 1.57
C SER A 637 6.34 13.58 2.49
N LYS A 638 5.58 12.86 3.31
CA LYS A 638 4.73 13.44 4.37
C LYS A 638 4.81 12.62 5.65
N VAL A 639 4.68 13.31 6.79
CA VAL A 639 4.53 12.65 8.09
C VAL A 639 3.04 12.42 8.34
N PRO A 640 2.56 11.16 8.41
CA PRO A 640 1.14 10.89 8.58
C PRO A 640 0.65 11.25 9.99
N ARG A 641 -0.48 11.94 10.08
CA ARG A 641 -1.20 12.23 11.35
C ARG A 641 -2.40 11.30 11.57
N LYS A 642 -2.26 10.04 11.21
CA LYS A 642 -3.31 9.04 11.30
C LYS A 642 -3.20 8.23 12.60
N ASN A 643 -4.35 7.92 13.21
CA ASN A 643 -4.42 6.97 14.33
C ASN A 643 -4.40 5.52 13.83
N GLY A 644 -3.68 4.65 14.55
CA GLY A 644 -3.61 3.21 14.28
C GLY A 644 -2.41 2.78 13.45
N LEU A 645 -2.55 1.63 12.77
CA LEU A 645 -1.48 1.01 12.00
C LEU A 645 -1.16 1.81 10.74
N LEU A 646 0.13 2.08 10.55
CA LEU A 646 0.66 2.76 9.37
C LEU A 646 1.20 1.74 8.36
N LYS A 647 1.17 2.13 7.10
CA LYS A 647 1.78 1.42 5.97
C LYS A 647 2.77 2.36 5.29
N SER A 648 3.71 1.82 4.52
CA SER A 648 4.71 2.61 3.80
C SER A 648 4.08 3.70 2.92
N ASP A 649 2.95 3.40 2.27
CA ASP A 649 2.19 4.34 1.44
C ASP A 649 1.65 5.56 2.23
N ASP A 650 1.51 5.47 3.55
CA ASP A 650 1.02 6.59 4.37
C ASP A 650 2.06 7.73 4.46
N PHE A 651 3.34 7.46 4.18
CA PHE A 651 4.45 8.43 4.24
C PHE A 651 4.73 9.12 2.91
N ILE A 652 4.05 8.71 1.83
CA ILE A 652 4.32 9.18 0.47
C ILE A 652 3.01 9.69 -0.15
N GLN A 653 3.09 10.78 -0.90
CA GLN A 653 1.99 11.28 -1.69
C GLN A 653 2.34 11.25 -3.18
N TYR A 654 1.64 10.41 -3.94
CA TYR A 654 1.76 10.35 -5.40
C TYR A 654 0.97 11.48 -6.06
N SER A 655 1.52 12.00 -7.15
CA SER A 655 0.84 12.94 -8.06
C SER A 655 1.15 12.55 -9.51
N LEU A 656 0.15 12.68 -10.37
CA LEU A 656 0.21 12.21 -11.75
C LEU A 656 0.08 13.36 -12.73
N GLY A 657 0.81 13.29 -13.82
CA GLY A 657 0.82 14.27 -14.88
C GLY A 657 0.09 13.78 -16.11
N LYS A 658 -0.59 14.72 -16.78
CA LYS A 658 -1.24 14.51 -18.08
C LYS A 658 -0.95 15.68 -19.01
N GLY A 659 -0.87 15.40 -20.31
CA GLY A 659 -0.63 16.36 -21.37
C GLY A 659 -0.47 15.69 -22.73
N ILE A 660 -0.63 16.45 -23.81
CA ILE A 660 -0.36 16.00 -25.19
C ILE A 660 1.15 15.92 -25.44
N SER A 661 1.92 16.83 -24.87
CA SER A 661 3.39 16.81 -24.89
C SER A 661 3.97 16.16 -23.64
N LYS A 662 5.17 15.59 -23.75
CA LYS A 662 5.90 15.03 -22.61
C LYS A 662 6.20 16.09 -21.55
N GLU A 663 6.61 17.27 -21.98
CA GLU A 663 6.90 18.41 -21.11
C GLU A 663 5.64 18.86 -20.37
N GLN A 664 4.49 18.93 -21.03
CA GLN A 664 3.23 19.28 -20.36
C GLN A 664 2.84 18.25 -19.31
N SER A 665 2.99 16.96 -19.62
CA SER A 665 2.71 15.89 -18.66
C SER A 665 3.67 15.94 -17.45
N LYS A 666 4.98 16.16 -17.67
CA LYS A 666 5.96 16.36 -16.58
C LYS A 666 5.61 17.54 -15.67
N ILE A 667 5.37 18.73 -16.24
CA ILE A 667 5.06 19.92 -15.43
C ILE A 667 3.72 19.77 -14.71
N SER A 668 2.76 19.05 -15.31
CA SER A 668 1.48 18.71 -14.68
C SER A 668 1.68 17.89 -13.39
N ALA A 669 2.49 16.82 -13.45
CA ALA A 669 2.81 15.99 -12.27
C ALA A 669 3.51 16.80 -11.17
N LEU A 670 4.50 17.61 -11.55
CA LEU A 670 5.27 18.45 -10.63
C LEU A 670 4.40 19.53 -9.97
N SER A 671 3.55 20.19 -10.75
CA SER A 671 2.68 21.26 -10.26
C SER A 671 1.64 20.72 -9.27
N GLU A 672 1.03 19.57 -9.56
CA GLU A 672 0.09 18.89 -8.64
C GLU A 672 0.79 18.47 -7.34
N ALA A 673 2.01 17.95 -7.41
CA ALA A 673 2.77 17.58 -6.22
C ALA A 673 3.12 18.80 -5.34
N ILE A 674 3.56 19.91 -5.95
CA ILE A 674 3.89 21.15 -5.24
C ILE A 674 2.63 21.80 -4.66
N GLU A 675 1.51 21.79 -5.39
CA GLU A 675 0.21 22.25 -4.91
C GLU A 675 -0.19 21.52 -3.62
N ARG A 676 -0.17 20.17 -3.66
CA ARG A 676 -0.54 19.34 -2.50
C ARG A 676 0.42 19.50 -1.34
N TYR A 677 1.72 19.60 -1.62
CA TYR A 677 2.73 19.86 -0.59
C TYR A 677 2.48 21.21 0.09
N ASN A 678 2.26 22.28 -0.68
CA ASN A 678 2.04 23.61 -0.14
C ASN A 678 0.71 23.75 0.62
N ALA A 679 -0.30 22.94 0.26
CA ALA A 679 -1.56 22.83 0.99
C ALA A 679 -1.44 22.02 2.30
N MET A 680 -0.30 21.39 2.59
CA MET A 680 -0.06 20.68 3.85
C MET A 680 0.28 21.67 4.97
N TYR A 681 -0.27 21.42 6.16
CA TYR A 681 0.09 22.16 7.37
C TYR A 681 1.58 22.01 7.70
N ASP A 682 2.28 23.14 7.85
CA ASP A 682 3.67 23.20 8.29
C ASP A 682 3.86 23.99 9.60
N GLY A 683 2.82 24.64 10.12
CA GLY A 683 2.84 25.44 11.35
C GLY A 683 3.16 26.91 11.13
N THR A 684 3.32 27.36 9.89
CA THR A 684 3.54 28.77 9.55
C THR A 684 2.26 29.49 9.12
N GLU A 685 1.17 28.78 8.88
CA GLU A 685 -0.10 29.34 8.42
C GLU A 685 -0.77 30.21 9.48
N GLU A 686 -1.50 31.24 9.03
CA GLU A 686 -2.33 32.05 9.90
C GLU A 686 -3.54 31.24 10.41
N CYS A 687 -3.57 31.00 11.73
CA CYS A 687 -4.58 30.18 12.40
C CYS A 687 -5.06 30.87 13.68
N THR A 688 -6.38 30.98 13.85
CA THR A 688 -7.04 31.53 15.04
C THR A 688 -7.98 30.50 15.64
N TYR A 689 -7.88 30.22 16.94
CA TYR A 689 -8.79 29.33 17.66
C TYR A 689 -9.88 30.11 18.38
N ALA A 690 -11.13 30.07 17.88
CA ALA A 690 -12.24 30.89 18.36
C ALA A 690 -13.61 30.31 18.00
N LYS A 691 -14.67 30.80 18.66
CA LYS A 691 -16.04 30.62 18.15
C LYS A 691 -16.23 31.50 16.92
N GLY A 692 -16.90 30.97 15.90
CA GLY A 692 -17.07 31.67 14.62
C GLY A 692 -17.82 33.02 14.74
N ASP A 693 -18.75 33.14 15.68
CA ASP A 693 -19.52 34.37 15.96
C ASP A 693 -18.73 35.46 16.71
N GLN A 694 -17.53 35.12 17.21
CA GLN A 694 -16.62 36.05 17.90
C GLN A 694 -15.51 36.59 17.00
N LEU A 695 -15.48 36.17 15.73
CA LEU A 695 -14.47 36.60 14.77
C LEU A 695 -14.78 38.01 14.22
N ASP A 696 -13.75 38.69 13.72
CA ASP A 696 -13.82 40.07 13.22
C ASP A 696 -14.46 40.22 11.83
N ALA A 697 -14.89 39.12 11.21
CA ALA A 697 -15.51 39.07 9.89
C ALA A 697 -16.46 37.85 9.80
N VAL A 698 -17.17 37.72 8.67
CA VAL A 698 -18.08 36.59 8.42
C VAL A 698 -17.33 35.26 8.49
N ALA A 699 -17.87 34.30 9.22
CA ALA A 699 -17.36 32.93 9.31
C ALA A 699 -18.23 31.98 8.48
N PHE A 700 -17.61 31.22 7.57
CA PHE A 700 -18.28 30.17 6.81
C PHE A 700 -18.16 28.85 7.54
N PHE A 701 -19.23 28.41 8.18
CA PHE A 701 -19.24 27.15 8.94
C PHE A 701 -19.23 25.92 8.01
N PRO A 702 -18.82 24.73 8.49
CA PRO A 702 -18.77 23.50 7.69
C PRO A 702 -20.04 23.23 6.88
N GLU A 703 -21.23 23.38 7.48
CA GLU A 703 -22.52 23.16 6.82
C GLU A 703 -22.82 24.15 5.67
N MET A 704 -22.13 25.30 5.62
CA MET A 704 -22.27 26.28 4.55
C MET A 704 -21.41 25.92 3.33
N LEU A 705 -20.34 25.16 3.57
CA LEU A 705 -19.29 24.82 2.61
C LEU A 705 -19.47 23.43 2.01
N LYS A 706 -19.90 22.46 2.83
CA LYS A 706 -20.24 21.08 2.43
C LYS A 706 -21.64 20.75 2.93
N ARG A 707 -22.60 20.79 2.02
CA ARG A 707 -24.04 20.65 2.37
C ARG A 707 -24.48 19.20 2.26
N TYR A 708 -24.22 18.42 3.30
CA TYR A 708 -24.72 17.05 3.40
C TYR A 708 -26.18 17.01 3.85
N SER A 709 -26.93 16.00 3.39
CA SER A 709 -28.28 15.74 3.92
C SER A 709 -28.20 15.16 5.34
N GLN A 710 -29.32 15.20 6.06
CA GLN A 710 -29.39 14.61 7.40
C GLN A 710 -29.04 13.11 7.40
N ASP A 711 -29.56 12.37 6.42
CA ASP A 711 -29.29 10.95 6.23
C ASP A 711 -27.79 10.69 5.99
N GLN A 712 -27.12 11.56 5.23
CA GLN A 712 -25.67 11.48 5.03
C GLN A 712 -24.91 11.71 6.33
N LEU A 713 -25.26 12.74 7.11
CA LEU A 713 -24.60 13.03 8.39
C LEU A 713 -24.77 11.88 9.40
N GLU A 714 -25.96 11.29 9.49
CA GLU A 714 -26.22 10.13 10.34
C GLU A 714 -25.41 8.91 9.94
N ARG A 715 -25.28 8.65 8.63
CA ARG A 715 -24.43 7.58 8.09
C ARG A 715 -22.95 7.83 8.39
N PHE A 716 -22.48 9.05 8.15
CA PHE A 716 -21.07 9.42 8.37
C PHE A 716 -20.68 9.34 9.85
N ALA A 717 -21.60 9.70 10.76
CA ALA A 717 -21.38 9.61 12.20
C ALA A 717 -21.11 8.16 12.67
N GLN A 718 -21.59 7.15 11.94
CA GLN A 718 -21.35 5.73 12.24
C GLN A 718 -19.97 5.24 11.78
N ASN A 719 -19.36 5.89 10.77
CA ASN A 719 -18.05 5.50 10.23
C ASN A 719 -17.18 6.71 9.87
N LEU A 720 -16.48 7.27 10.87
CA LEU A 720 -15.61 8.44 10.69
C LEU A 720 -14.32 8.16 9.91
N ASN A 721 -14.06 6.92 9.47
CA ASN A 721 -12.80 6.60 8.79
C ASN A 721 -12.84 6.86 7.27
N GLU A 722 -13.99 7.27 6.70
CA GLU A 722 -14.14 7.54 5.27
C GLU A 722 -13.80 9.00 4.91
N ARG A 723 -13.38 9.27 3.66
CA ARG A 723 -12.93 10.61 3.22
C ARG A 723 -13.99 11.71 3.38
N GLN A 724 -15.27 11.36 3.27
CA GLN A 724 -16.40 12.28 3.43
C GLN A 724 -16.95 12.31 4.86
N ALA A 725 -16.43 11.47 5.76
CA ALA A 725 -17.07 11.28 7.05
C ALA A 725 -16.82 12.45 7.98
N VAL A 726 -17.89 13.17 8.28
CA VAL A 726 -17.94 14.29 9.21
C VAL A 726 -19.14 14.14 10.14
N LYS A 727 -19.11 14.85 11.26
CA LYS A 727 -20.20 14.98 12.21
C LYS A 727 -20.92 16.30 11.97
N GLU A 728 -22.20 16.30 12.34
CA GLU A 728 -22.90 17.56 12.57
C GLU A 728 -22.17 18.37 13.65
N MET A 729 -21.98 19.66 13.37
CA MET A 729 -21.24 20.57 14.24
C MET A 729 -22.20 21.38 15.12
N PRO A 730 -22.09 21.29 16.45
CA PRO A 730 -22.84 22.19 17.34
C PRO A 730 -22.45 23.65 17.12
N ARG A 731 -23.42 24.58 17.12
CA ARG A 731 -23.16 26.01 16.86
C ARG A 731 -22.16 26.68 17.81
N ASP A 732 -22.08 26.21 19.06
CA ASP A 732 -21.16 26.74 20.07
C ASP A 732 -19.73 26.17 19.99
N THR A 733 -19.44 25.37 18.96
CA THR A 733 -18.13 24.73 18.79
C THR A 733 -17.05 25.77 18.47
N VAL A 734 -15.95 25.71 19.20
CA VAL A 734 -14.73 26.48 18.92
C VAL A 734 -13.91 25.71 17.90
N LEU A 735 -13.54 26.34 16.79
CA LEU A 735 -12.71 25.76 15.74
C LEU A 735 -11.44 26.57 15.53
N HIS A 736 -10.50 25.97 14.80
CA HIS A 736 -9.39 26.65 14.17
C HIS A 736 -9.85 27.28 12.85
N TRP A 737 -9.53 28.55 12.64
CA TRP A 737 -9.95 29.35 11.49
C TRP A 737 -8.74 29.95 10.79
N THR A 738 -8.81 30.05 9.46
CA THR A 738 -7.87 30.83 8.64
C THR A 738 -8.62 31.90 7.86
N PRO A 739 -8.05 33.10 7.62
CA PRO A 739 -8.68 34.09 6.77
C PRO A 739 -8.58 33.71 5.30
N ALA A 740 -9.60 34.08 4.53
CA ALA A 740 -9.53 34.19 3.08
C ALA A 740 -10.14 35.53 2.66
N TYR A 741 -9.79 36.00 1.47
CA TYR A 741 -10.25 37.30 0.97
C TYR A 741 -11.05 37.12 -0.31
N SER A 742 -12.18 37.82 -0.42
CA SER A 742 -12.99 37.85 -1.62
C SER A 742 -12.25 38.55 -2.75
N LEU A 743 -12.25 37.95 -3.95
CA LEU A 743 -11.73 38.65 -5.14
C LEU A 743 -12.72 39.67 -5.70
N LEU A 744 -14.01 39.61 -5.34
CA LEU A 744 -15.02 40.54 -5.84
C LEU A 744 -14.96 41.89 -5.13
N ASN A 745 -14.84 41.88 -3.80
CA ASN A 745 -14.93 43.10 -2.99
C ASN A 745 -13.73 43.31 -2.04
N GLN A 746 -12.75 42.39 -2.03
CA GLN A 746 -11.53 42.45 -1.20
C GLN A 746 -11.80 42.33 0.32
N GLU A 747 -13.01 41.92 0.73
CA GLU A 747 -13.37 41.73 2.13
C GLU A 747 -12.82 40.40 2.67
N LYS A 748 -12.46 40.41 3.95
CA LYS A 748 -12.00 39.23 4.70
C LYS A 748 -13.20 38.36 5.11
N ALA A 749 -13.01 37.05 5.07
CA ALA A 749 -13.90 36.07 5.68
C ALA A 749 -13.08 34.95 6.34
N TRP A 750 -13.71 34.19 7.24
CA TRP A 750 -13.07 33.11 7.97
C TRP A 750 -13.57 31.75 7.52
N PHE A 751 -12.63 30.83 7.33
CA PHE A 751 -12.91 29.45 6.92
C PHE A 751 -12.28 28.48 7.92
N PRO A 752 -12.90 27.29 8.15
CA PRO A 752 -12.32 26.27 9.01
C PRO A 752 -10.93 25.91 8.51
N PHE A 753 -9.94 25.91 9.39
CA PHE A 753 -8.54 25.67 9.04
C PHE A 753 -8.36 24.31 8.36
N THR A 754 -9.08 23.29 8.84
CA THR A 754 -9.07 21.92 8.33
C THR A 754 -9.79 21.75 6.98
N PHE A 755 -10.54 22.76 6.52
CA PHE A 755 -11.03 22.82 5.14
C PHE A 755 -9.96 23.33 4.18
N CYS A 756 -9.12 24.25 4.63
CA CYS A 756 -8.15 24.96 3.81
C CYS A 756 -6.80 24.24 3.71
N TYR A 757 -6.38 23.52 4.75
CA TYR A 757 -5.09 22.85 4.82
C TYR A 757 -5.24 21.36 5.15
N SER A 758 -4.34 20.55 4.59
CA SER A 758 -4.28 19.10 4.81
C SER A 758 -3.29 18.73 5.93
N ASN A 759 -3.41 17.52 6.46
CA ASN A 759 -2.51 16.96 7.48
C ASN A 759 -2.39 17.86 8.73
N THR A 760 -3.53 18.41 9.18
CA THR A 760 -3.56 19.32 10.31
C THR A 760 -3.46 18.53 11.63
N PRO A 761 -2.95 19.13 12.72
CA PRO A 761 -2.88 18.47 14.02
C PRO A 761 -4.20 18.58 14.82
N TYR A 762 -5.27 19.11 14.23
CA TYR A 762 -6.47 19.52 14.94
C TYR A 762 -7.60 18.49 14.82
N ALA A 763 -8.34 18.28 15.91
CA ALA A 763 -9.48 17.36 15.94
C ALA A 763 -10.69 17.87 15.13
N ASP A 764 -10.66 19.11 14.65
CA ASP A 764 -11.72 19.76 13.87
C ASP A 764 -12.03 19.01 12.56
N GLU A 765 -11.11 18.15 12.08
CA GLU A 765 -11.31 17.25 10.94
C GLU A 765 -12.50 16.28 11.11
N VAL A 766 -13.04 16.13 12.32
CA VAL A 766 -14.30 15.42 12.54
C VAL A 766 -15.52 16.18 12.01
N TYR A 767 -15.46 17.50 11.83
CA TYR A 767 -16.55 18.33 11.32
C TYR A 767 -16.32 18.76 9.87
N MET A 768 -15.06 18.96 9.49
CA MET A 768 -14.72 19.39 8.14
C MET A 768 -13.33 18.90 7.76
N ARG A 769 -13.27 18.06 6.73
CA ARG A 769 -12.01 17.53 6.21
C ARG A 769 -11.54 18.30 5.00
N PHE A 770 -10.23 18.33 4.84
CA PHE A 770 -9.60 18.85 3.65
C PHE A 770 -9.95 17.98 2.43
N ASP A 771 -10.28 18.64 1.33
CA ASP A 771 -10.20 18.08 -0.01
C ASP A 771 -9.40 19.03 -0.90
N SER A 772 -8.86 18.50 -1.99
CA SER A 772 -8.07 19.30 -2.93
C SER A 772 -8.93 20.14 -3.87
N ASN A 773 -10.27 20.16 -3.75
CA ASN A 773 -11.12 20.90 -4.67
C ASN A 773 -10.77 22.39 -4.65
N GLY A 774 -10.53 22.93 -5.84
CA GLY A 774 -10.13 24.33 -6.02
C GLY A 774 -8.68 24.63 -5.62
N CYS A 775 -7.90 23.62 -5.24
CA CYS A 775 -6.45 23.77 -5.13
C CYS A 775 -5.83 23.85 -6.53
N ALA A 776 -4.84 24.72 -6.70
CA ALA A 776 -4.16 24.85 -7.98
C ALA A 776 -2.78 25.47 -7.83
N ALA A 777 -1.89 25.15 -8.77
CA ALA A 777 -0.59 25.78 -8.94
C ALA A 777 -0.46 26.51 -10.29
N GLY A 778 0.38 27.54 -10.33
CA GLY A 778 0.72 28.29 -11.53
C GLY A 778 2.06 29.03 -11.41
N ASN A 779 2.62 29.46 -12.54
CA ASN A 779 3.81 30.31 -12.56
C ASN A 779 3.52 31.73 -12.04
N THR A 780 2.24 32.09 -11.97
CA THR A 780 1.74 33.35 -11.40
C THR A 780 0.53 33.05 -10.53
N ILE A 781 0.20 33.95 -9.60
CA ILE A 781 -0.99 33.81 -8.76
C ILE A 781 -2.27 33.84 -9.61
N GLU A 782 -2.28 34.61 -10.71
CA GLU A 782 -3.41 34.68 -11.64
C GLU A 782 -3.67 33.34 -12.35
N GLU A 783 -2.61 32.62 -12.75
CA GLU A 783 -2.73 31.26 -13.30
C GLU A 783 -3.33 30.28 -12.29
N ALA A 784 -2.84 30.31 -11.06
CA ALA A 784 -3.29 29.41 -10.00
C ALA A 784 -4.78 29.67 -9.67
N VAL A 785 -5.18 30.94 -9.54
CA VAL A 785 -6.58 31.33 -9.30
C VAL A 785 -7.48 30.90 -10.46
N LEU A 786 -7.11 31.17 -11.71
CA LEU A 786 -7.91 30.75 -12.87
C LEU A 786 -8.06 29.23 -12.89
N GLN A 787 -6.99 28.49 -12.64
CA GLN A 787 -7.02 27.03 -12.66
C GLN A 787 -7.88 26.44 -11.54
N GLY A 788 -7.79 26.99 -10.32
CA GLY A 788 -8.62 26.56 -9.19
C GLY A 788 -10.10 26.88 -9.42
N PHE A 789 -10.41 28.04 -10.00
CA PHE A 789 -11.77 28.39 -10.41
C PHE A 789 -12.34 27.40 -11.43
N LEU A 790 -11.58 27.11 -12.49
CA LEU A 790 -12.01 26.19 -13.54
C LEU A 790 -12.25 24.78 -12.99
N GLU A 791 -11.45 24.33 -12.02
CA GLU A 791 -11.69 23.06 -11.35
C GLU A 791 -13.02 23.06 -10.56
N LEU A 792 -13.31 24.12 -9.80
CA LEU A 792 -14.57 24.20 -9.03
C LEU A 792 -15.81 24.06 -9.93
N ILE A 793 -15.85 24.78 -11.06
CA ILE A 793 -16.97 24.67 -12.00
C ILE A 793 -16.99 23.32 -12.72
N GLU A 794 -15.83 22.71 -12.97
CA GLU A 794 -15.73 21.36 -13.55
C GLU A 794 -16.41 20.34 -12.64
N ARG A 795 -16.14 20.41 -11.33
CA ARG A 795 -16.73 19.49 -10.32
C ARG A 795 -18.22 19.76 -10.11
N ASP A 796 -18.64 21.03 -10.09
CA ASP A 796 -20.05 21.42 -9.98
C ASP A 796 -20.88 20.88 -11.15
N ALA A 797 -20.40 21.09 -12.39
CA ALA A 797 -21.01 20.56 -13.60
C ALA A 797 -21.19 19.03 -13.57
N VAL A 798 -20.10 18.34 -13.23
CA VAL A 798 -20.04 16.88 -13.24
C VAL A 798 -20.98 16.30 -12.18
N ALA A 799 -21.02 16.89 -10.98
CA ALA A 799 -21.94 16.48 -9.93
C ALA A 799 -23.40 16.61 -10.39
N VAL A 800 -23.76 17.76 -10.96
CA VAL A 800 -25.12 18.03 -11.46
C VAL A 800 -25.52 17.03 -12.54
N TRP A 801 -24.64 16.78 -13.53
CA TRP A 801 -24.88 15.79 -14.59
C TRP A 801 -25.00 14.36 -14.06
N TRP A 802 -24.03 13.93 -13.26
CA TRP A 802 -23.89 12.54 -12.83
C TRP A 802 -25.00 12.09 -11.88
N TYR A 803 -25.30 12.89 -10.85
CA TYR A 803 -26.29 12.52 -9.85
C TYR A 803 -27.71 12.63 -10.39
N ASN A 804 -27.98 13.55 -11.32
CA ASN A 804 -29.30 13.66 -11.96
C ASN A 804 -29.47 12.76 -13.20
N ARG A 805 -28.40 12.09 -13.65
CA ARG A 805 -28.39 11.19 -14.82
C ARG A 805 -28.94 11.87 -16.08
N ILE A 806 -28.47 13.09 -16.35
CA ILE A 806 -29.02 13.96 -17.39
C ILE A 806 -28.40 13.60 -18.75
N PRO A 807 -29.19 13.26 -19.79
CA PRO A 807 -28.68 13.11 -21.15
C PRO A 807 -28.12 14.44 -21.69
N ARG A 808 -26.93 14.42 -22.28
CA ARG A 808 -26.23 15.62 -22.78
C ARG A 808 -25.81 15.47 -24.25
N PRO A 809 -25.72 16.57 -25.02
CA PRO A 809 -25.32 16.50 -26.42
C PRO A 809 -23.82 16.19 -26.52
N GLU A 810 -23.44 15.54 -27.61
CA GLU A 810 -22.03 15.34 -27.96
C GLU A 810 -21.39 16.65 -28.43
N VAL A 811 -20.11 16.82 -28.13
CA VAL A 811 -19.23 17.85 -28.69
C VAL A 811 -18.44 17.26 -29.85
N CYS A 812 -18.54 17.87 -31.03
CA CYS A 812 -17.73 17.51 -32.18
C CYS A 812 -16.27 17.91 -31.94
N ILE A 813 -15.40 16.91 -31.71
CA ILE A 813 -13.98 17.11 -31.45
C ILE A 813 -13.14 17.37 -32.71
N ALA A 814 -13.75 17.38 -33.90
CA ALA A 814 -13.03 17.60 -35.16
C ALA A 814 -12.37 18.99 -35.28
N GLY A 815 -12.80 19.95 -34.45
CA GLY A 815 -12.18 21.28 -34.35
C GLY A 815 -10.87 21.32 -33.54
N MET A 816 -10.48 20.22 -32.90
CA MET A 816 -9.21 20.14 -32.15
C MET A 816 -8.00 20.09 -33.09
N ASN A 817 -6.81 20.34 -32.52
CA ASN A 817 -5.56 20.16 -33.24
C ASN A 817 -5.38 18.71 -33.72
N VAL A 818 -5.03 18.54 -35.00
CA VAL A 818 -4.92 17.23 -35.66
C VAL A 818 -3.87 16.32 -35.01
N ASP A 819 -2.73 16.86 -34.58
CA ASP A 819 -1.68 16.10 -33.89
C ASP A 819 -2.16 15.60 -32.51
N ALA A 820 -2.83 16.47 -31.75
CA ALA A 820 -3.40 16.11 -30.46
C ALA A 820 -4.45 14.99 -30.58
N LEU A 821 -5.38 15.11 -31.52
CA LEU A 821 -6.37 14.07 -31.81
C LEU A 821 -5.72 12.75 -32.24
N SER A 822 -4.69 12.82 -33.09
CA SER A 822 -3.97 11.61 -33.54
C SER A 822 -3.29 10.91 -32.36
N LYS A 823 -2.65 11.65 -31.46
CA LYS A 823 -2.01 11.08 -30.26
C LYS A 823 -3.02 10.45 -29.33
N ILE A 824 -4.14 11.12 -29.04
CA ILE A 824 -5.23 10.56 -28.22
C ILE A 824 -5.79 9.27 -28.84
N LYS A 825 -6.05 9.28 -30.15
CA LYS A 825 -6.55 8.10 -30.86
C LYS A 825 -5.57 6.94 -30.79
N ASN A 826 -4.28 7.20 -31.00
CA ASN A 826 -3.25 6.17 -30.91
C ASN A 826 -3.09 5.63 -29.48
N ALA A 827 -3.16 6.50 -28.48
CA ALA A 827 -3.00 6.16 -27.07
C ALA A 827 -4.17 5.32 -26.52
N LEU A 828 -5.41 5.67 -26.86
CA LEU A 828 -6.59 4.87 -26.47
C LEU A 828 -6.71 3.58 -27.30
N GLY A 829 -6.12 3.52 -28.49
CA GLY A 829 -6.10 2.34 -29.34
C GLY A 829 -7.47 1.96 -29.92
N GLU A 830 -7.58 0.74 -30.44
CA GLU A 830 -8.83 0.22 -31.02
C GLU A 830 -9.76 -0.42 -29.99
N ASP A 831 -9.29 -0.66 -28.78
CA ASP A 831 -10.05 -1.35 -27.72
C ASP A 831 -11.09 -0.46 -27.04
N TRP A 832 -10.98 0.86 -27.19
CA TRP A 832 -11.85 1.84 -26.55
C TRP A 832 -12.69 2.59 -27.59
N ASP A 833 -14.01 2.59 -27.38
CA ASP A 833 -14.88 3.61 -27.98
C ASP A 833 -14.91 4.82 -27.05
N TYR A 834 -14.91 6.03 -27.60
CA TYR A 834 -14.99 7.24 -26.80
C TYR A 834 -15.73 8.37 -27.51
N TRP A 835 -16.34 9.25 -26.72
CA TRP A 835 -17.04 10.46 -27.15
C TRP A 835 -16.93 11.55 -26.07
N VAL A 836 -17.30 12.78 -26.40
CA VAL A 836 -17.25 13.93 -25.48
C VAL A 836 -18.63 14.53 -25.33
N LEU A 837 -19.12 14.71 -24.10
CA LEU A 837 -20.41 15.34 -23.80
C LEU A 837 -20.23 16.75 -23.25
N ASP A 838 -21.12 17.65 -23.64
CA ASP A 838 -21.18 19.04 -23.14
C ASP A 838 -21.87 19.11 -21.78
N LEU A 839 -21.16 19.53 -20.74
CA LEU A 839 -21.66 19.76 -19.39
C LEU A 839 -21.74 21.25 -19.02
N SER A 840 -21.54 22.16 -19.98
CA SER A 840 -21.53 23.61 -19.73
C SER A 840 -22.87 24.05 -19.13
N HIS A 841 -22.82 24.71 -17.97
CA HIS A 841 -24.00 25.13 -17.20
C HIS A 841 -24.08 26.66 -17.06
N ASP A 842 -24.75 27.13 -16.01
CA ASP A 842 -25.08 28.54 -15.75
C ASP A 842 -23.88 29.49 -15.63
N PHE A 843 -22.65 29.01 -15.45
CA PHE A 843 -21.44 29.86 -15.51
C PHE A 843 -21.05 30.25 -16.95
N GLU A 844 -21.66 29.63 -17.96
CA GLU A 844 -21.43 29.89 -19.39
C GLU A 844 -19.96 29.68 -19.82
N ILE A 845 -19.22 28.87 -19.08
CA ILE A 845 -17.85 28.45 -19.41
C ILE A 845 -17.90 26.98 -19.85
N PRO A 846 -17.19 26.60 -20.95
CA PRO A 846 -17.17 25.24 -21.42
C PRO A 846 -16.71 24.26 -20.35
N VAL A 847 -17.56 23.27 -20.07
CA VAL A 847 -17.23 22.10 -19.25
C VAL A 847 -17.63 20.85 -20.03
N VAL A 848 -16.77 19.85 -20.08
CA VAL A 848 -17.01 18.61 -20.84
C VAL A 848 -16.60 17.38 -20.04
N VAL A 849 -17.20 16.25 -20.40
CA VAL A 849 -16.75 14.90 -19.98
C VAL A 849 -16.40 14.08 -21.21
N ALA A 850 -15.23 13.47 -21.21
CA ALA A 850 -14.85 12.42 -22.15
C ALA A 850 -15.23 11.07 -21.55
N VAL A 851 -16.10 10.34 -22.25
CA VAL A 851 -16.56 9.00 -21.84
C VAL A 851 -15.85 7.97 -22.71
N GLY A 852 -15.13 7.05 -22.10
CA GLY A 852 -14.55 5.89 -22.77
C GLY A 852 -15.23 4.61 -22.32
N LYS A 853 -15.56 3.72 -23.26
CA LYS A 853 -16.09 2.38 -23.01
C LYS A 853 -15.21 1.33 -23.67
N HIS A 854 -14.70 0.40 -22.87
CA HIS A 854 -13.89 -0.70 -23.40
C HIS A 854 -14.79 -1.71 -24.14
N LYS A 855 -14.44 -2.06 -25.38
CA LYS A 855 -15.28 -2.88 -26.27
C LYS A 855 -15.55 -4.29 -25.77
N VAL A 856 -14.58 -4.91 -25.11
CA VAL A 856 -14.69 -6.29 -24.61
C VAL A 856 -15.24 -6.35 -23.18
N SER A 857 -14.57 -5.71 -22.21
CA SER A 857 -14.99 -5.73 -20.80
C SER A 857 -16.24 -4.90 -20.51
N ASN A 858 -16.65 -4.00 -21.42
CA ASN A 858 -17.71 -3.02 -21.22
C ASN A 858 -17.47 -2.04 -20.06
N GLU A 859 -16.24 -1.96 -19.54
CA GLU A 859 -15.90 -1.02 -18.49
C GLU A 859 -15.90 0.42 -19.00
N PHE A 860 -16.43 1.34 -18.20
CA PHE A 860 -16.36 2.77 -18.48
C PHE A 860 -15.15 3.40 -17.79
N ARG A 861 -14.61 4.45 -18.41
CA ARG A 861 -13.68 5.43 -17.83
C ARG A 861 -14.12 6.83 -18.21
N LEU A 862 -13.86 7.79 -17.34
CA LEU A 862 -14.30 9.17 -17.51
C LEU A 862 -13.12 10.11 -17.27
N GLY A 863 -13.01 11.15 -18.10
CA GLY A 863 -12.11 12.26 -17.90
C GLY A 863 -12.84 13.60 -18.03
N PHE A 864 -12.41 14.62 -17.30
CA PHE A 864 -13.14 15.88 -17.18
C PHE A 864 -12.31 17.06 -17.66
N GLY A 865 -12.97 18.13 -18.08
CA GLY A 865 -12.27 19.31 -18.55
C GLY A 865 -13.15 20.55 -18.57
N ALA A 866 -12.68 21.62 -17.93
CA ALA A 866 -13.23 22.96 -18.02
C ALA A 866 -12.19 23.97 -18.52
N HIS A 867 -12.57 24.83 -19.46
CA HIS A 867 -11.74 25.92 -19.95
C HIS A 867 -12.55 26.92 -20.79
N PRO A 868 -12.24 28.24 -20.80
CA PRO A 868 -12.90 29.20 -21.69
C PRO A 868 -12.80 28.85 -23.18
N GLU A 869 -11.72 28.17 -23.58
CA GLU A 869 -11.58 27.58 -24.91
C GLU A 869 -12.00 26.12 -24.90
N ILE A 870 -13.07 25.79 -25.62
CA ILE A 870 -13.61 24.43 -25.73
C ILE A 870 -12.56 23.41 -26.21
N ALA A 871 -11.67 23.80 -27.13
CA ALA A 871 -10.60 22.90 -27.61
C ALA A 871 -9.69 22.43 -26.46
N ILE A 872 -9.37 23.32 -25.51
CA ILE A 872 -8.55 23.00 -24.34
C ILE A 872 -9.36 22.16 -23.34
N ALA A 873 -10.65 22.48 -23.13
CA ALA A 873 -11.52 21.66 -22.28
C ALA A 873 -11.59 20.20 -22.78
N CYS A 874 -11.77 19.99 -24.08
CA CYS A 874 -11.73 18.66 -24.70
C CYS A 874 -10.38 17.96 -24.55
N THR A 875 -9.27 18.67 -24.79
CA THR A 875 -7.91 18.13 -24.59
C THR A 875 -7.71 17.65 -23.15
N ARG A 876 -8.13 18.43 -22.15
CA ARG A 876 -8.02 18.05 -20.73
C ARG A 876 -8.84 16.81 -20.41
N ALA A 877 -10.08 16.74 -20.87
CA ALA A 877 -10.95 15.60 -20.64
C ALA A 877 -10.42 14.31 -21.29
N LEU A 878 -9.96 14.38 -22.54
CA LEU A 878 -9.44 13.21 -23.26
C LEU A 878 -8.08 12.73 -22.72
N THR A 879 -7.19 13.64 -22.33
CA THR A 879 -5.91 13.26 -21.69
C THR A 879 -6.11 12.68 -20.30
N GLU A 880 -7.12 13.15 -19.55
CA GLU A 880 -7.52 12.53 -18.28
C GLU A 880 -8.12 11.14 -18.48
N LEU A 881 -9.00 10.98 -19.48
CA LEU A 881 -9.54 9.68 -19.84
C LEU A 881 -8.42 8.66 -20.08
N TYR A 882 -7.40 9.03 -20.87
CA TYR A 882 -6.25 8.18 -21.11
C TYR A 882 -5.43 7.91 -19.83
N GLN A 883 -5.15 8.94 -19.01
CA GLN A 883 -4.45 8.76 -17.73
C GLN A 883 -5.14 7.70 -16.87
N ILE A 884 -6.46 7.76 -16.78
CA ILE A 884 -7.29 6.81 -16.04
C ILE A 884 -7.25 5.39 -16.64
N VAL A 885 -7.20 5.26 -17.97
CA VAL A 885 -7.07 3.96 -18.67
C VAL A 885 -5.75 3.29 -18.29
N VAL A 886 -4.65 4.03 -18.27
CA VAL A 886 -3.30 3.49 -17.99
C VAL A 886 -3.15 3.04 -16.54
N ILE A 887 -3.63 3.83 -15.57
CA ILE A 887 -3.40 3.56 -14.15
C ILE A 887 -4.28 2.43 -13.59
N ALA A 888 -5.27 1.95 -14.37
CA ALA A 888 -6.16 0.87 -13.99
C ALA A 888 -5.37 -0.43 -13.76
N GLY A 889 -5.16 -0.78 -12.49
CA GLY A 889 -4.46 -2.00 -12.06
C GLY A 889 -3.08 -1.80 -11.44
N GLN A 890 -2.50 -0.59 -11.50
CA GLN A 890 -1.14 -0.32 -10.97
C GLN A 890 -1.14 0.49 -9.66
N HIS A 891 -2.22 1.20 -9.35
CA HIS A 891 -2.37 1.94 -8.11
C HIS A 891 -3.80 1.82 -7.57
N LYS A 892 -3.99 1.99 -6.26
CA LYS A 892 -5.32 2.16 -5.64
C LYS A 892 -5.95 3.46 -6.15
N THR A 893 -6.57 3.43 -7.32
CA THR A 893 -7.38 4.55 -7.78
C THR A 893 -8.56 4.71 -6.82
N ALA A 894 -8.82 5.94 -6.38
CA ALA A 894 -10.01 6.23 -5.57
C ALA A 894 -11.32 6.02 -6.34
N PHE A 895 -11.22 5.88 -7.66
CA PHE A 895 -12.33 5.62 -8.54
C PHE A 895 -12.58 4.12 -8.70
N LYS A 896 -13.81 3.70 -8.44
CA LYS A 896 -14.31 2.36 -8.78
C LYS A 896 -14.92 2.35 -10.17
N PHE A 897 -14.13 2.76 -11.17
CA PHE A 897 -14.62 2.88 -12.55
C PHE A 897 -15.16 1.55 -13.12
N ASN A 898 -14.60 0.43 -12.67
CA ASN A 898 -15.07 -0.92 -13.00
C ASN A 898 -16.49 -1.23 -12.48
N GLN A 899 -17.09 -0.35 -11.68
CA GLN A 899 -18.45 -0.49 -11.15
C GLN A 899 -19.44 0.45 -11.83
N ILE A 900 -19.03 1.29 -12.80
CA ILE A 900 -19.95 2.17 -13.53
C ILE A 900 -20.99 1.35 -14.27
N THR A 901 -22.25 1.55 -13.88
CA THR A 901 -23.38 0.88 -14.52
C THR A 901 -23.68 1.53 -15.86
N ASP A 902 -23.79 0.72 -16.92
CA ASP A 902 -24.16 1.16 -18.26
C ASP A 902 -25.57 1.79 -18.25
N GLN A 903 -25.64 3.11 -18.44
CA GLN A 903 -26.89 3.88 -18.40
C GLN A 903 -26.97 4.90 -19.54
N PRO A 904 -28.19 5.24 -20.02
CA PRO A 904 -28.37 6.08 -21.21
C PRO A 904 -27.69 7.45 -21.18
N PHE A 905 -27.58 8.08 -20.00
CA PHE A 905 -27.00 9.42 -19.86
C PHE A 905 -25.49 9.48 -20.12
N LEU A 906 -24.82 8.32 -20.15
CA LEU A 906 -23.42 8.20 -20.49
C LEU A 906 -23.16 8.35 -21.99
N TYR A 907 -24.18 8.22 -22.83
CA TYR A 907 -24.08 8.30 -24.29
C TYR A 907 -24.57 9.67 -24.81
N PRO A 908 -24.18 10.06 -26.05
CA PRO A 908 -24.74 11.23 -26.70
C PRO A 908 -26.27 11.19 -26.76
N ALA A 909 -26.91 12.26 -26.30
CA ALA A 909 -28.36 12.37 -26.34
C ALA A 909 -28.87 12.41 -27.79
N ALA A 910 -29.55 11.35 -28.23
CA ALA A 910 -30.00 11.18 -29.62
C ALA A 910 -30.93 12.31 -30.14
N ASN A 911 -31.67 12.95 -29.24
CA ASN A 911 -32.63 14.01 -29.59
C ASN A 911 -32.04 15.44 -29.48
N MET A 912 -30.74 15.57 -29.24
CA MET A 912 -30.07 16.86 -29.13
C MET A 912 -29.10 17.05 -30.30
N LYS A 913 -29.03 18.27 -30.84
CA LYS A 913 -28.05 18.61 -31.88
C LYS A 913 -26.65 18.52 -31.29
N GLN A 914 -25.74 17.85 -32.01
CA GLN A 914 -24.31 17.85 -31.71
C GLN A 914 -23.77 19.30 -31.67
N LYS A 915 -22.97 19.61 -30.65
CA LYS A 915 -22.32 20.91 -30.44
C LYS A 915 -21.06 21.01 -31.27
N VAL A 916 -20.81 22.18 -31.84
CA VAL A 916 -19.56 22.52 -32.55
C VAL A 916 -18.81 23.62 -31.80
N PHE A 917 -17.54 23.86 -32.13
CA PHE A 917 -16.72 24.81 -31.38
C PHE A 917 -17.23 26.25 -31.48
N GLU A 918 -17.87 26.60 -32.59
CA GLU A 918 -18.50 27.91 -32.81
C GLU A 918 -19.69 28.17 -31.88
N ASP A 919 -20.28 27.14 -31.26
CA ASP A 919 -21.36 27.30 -30.28
C ASP A 919 -20.85 27.89 -28.94
N TYR A 920 -19.53 27.96 -28.72
CA TYR A 920 -18.90 28.37 -27.45
C TYR A 920 -18.19 29.73 -27.54
N ALA A 921 -18.77 30.70 -28.25
CA ALA A 921 -18.13 31.99 -28.53
C ALA A 921 -17.89 32.86 -27.27
N ILE A 922 -16.81 32.57 -26.53
CA ILE A 922 -16.27 33.41 -25.47
C ILE A 922 -15.15 34.27 -26.05
N ALA A 923 -15.20 35.58 -25.81
CA ALA A 923 -14.13 36.48 -26.23
C ALA A 923 -12.84 36.13 -25.47
N VAL A 924 -11.81 35.71 -26.22
CA VAL A 924 -10.49 35.44 -25.64
C VAL A 924 -9.89 36.75 -25.11
N CYS A 925 -9.65 36.81 -23.80
CA CYS A 925 -8.97 37.94 -23.18
C CYS A 925 -7.48 37.97 -23.59
N PRO A 926 -6.85 39.16 -23.67
CA PRO A 926 -5.45 39.29 -24.05
C PRO A 926 -4.47 38.79 -22.97
N ASP A 927 -4.90 38.73 -21.72
CA ASP A 927 -4.12 38.31 -20.56
C ASP A 927 -4.96 37.47 -19.58
N ILE A 928 -4.29 36.80 -18.64
CA ILE A 928 -4.93 35.87 -17.69
C ILE A 928 -5.78 36.62 -16.67
N LYS A 929 -5.41 37.86 -16.32
CA LYS A 929 -6.21 38.69 -15.41
C LYS A 929 -7.60 38.93 -16.00
N GLY A 930 -7.68 39.25 -17.29
CA GLY A 930 -8.95 39.42 -17.99
C GLY A 930 -9.81 38.15 -17.98
N ASP A 931 -9.21 36.96 -18.07
CA ASP A 931 -9.96 35.71 -17.94
C ASP A 931 -10.50 35.52 -16.51
N VAL A 932 -9.70 35.84 -15.50
CA VAL A 932 -10.14 35.82 -14.10
C VAL A 932 -11.28 36.82 -13.91
N GLU A 933 -11.18 38.05 -14.41
CA GLU A 933 -12.24 39.06 -14.34
C GLU A 933 -13.54 38.60 -15.04
N TYR A 934 -13.44 37.88 -16.16
CA TYR A 934 -14.60 37.24 -16.78
C TYR A 934 -15.23 36.20 -15.84
N CYS A 935 -14.43 35.33 -15.22
CA CYS A 935 -14.91 34.35 -14.24
C CYS A 935 -15.57 35.03 -13.03
N LEU A 936 -14.99 36.12 -12.54
CA LEU A 936 -15.55 36.94 -11.46
C LEU A 936 -16.91 37.54 -11.85
N ALA A 937 -17.04 38.04 -13.07
CA ALA A 937 -18.32 38.57 -13.56
C ALA A 937 -19.42 37.50 -13.62
N GLN A 938 -19.10 36.28 -14.05
CA GLN A 938 -20.05 35.15 -14.03
C GLN A 938 -20.42 34.74 -12.60
N THR A 939 -19.44 34.67 -11.71
CA THR A 939 -19.65 34.38 -10.28
C THR A 939 -20.61 35.38 -9.64
N ALA A 940 -20.35 36.68 -9.84
CA ALA A 940 -21.18 37.76 -9.32
C ALA A 940 -22.61 37.75 -9.92
N ARG A 941 -22.75 37.45 -11.22
CA ARG A 941 -24.06 37.36 -11.89
C ARG A 941 -24.94 36.27 -11.28
N LEU A 942 -24.33 35.16 -10.85
CA LEU A 942 -25.03 34.05 -10.21
C LEU A 942 -25.27 34.27 -8.70
N GLY A 943 -24.81 35.39 -8.15
CA GLY A 943 -24.97 35.73 -6.73
C GLY A 943 -24.03 34.96 -5.81
N PHE A 944 -22.95 34.39 -6.34
CA PHE A 944 -21.88 33.79 -5.55
C PHE A 944 -20.77 34.80 -5.24
N ASP A 945 -19.95 34.46 -4.26
CA ASP A 945 -18.69 35.12 -3.97
C ASP A 945 -17.55 34.09 -4.08
N ILE A 946 -16.33 34.58 -4.27
CA ILE A 946 -15.13 33.78 -4.52
C ILE A 946 -13.98 34.26 -3.65
N PHE A 947 -13.50 33.34 -2.82
CA PHE A 947 -12.44 33.57 -1.85
C PHE A 947 -11.18 32.81 -2.25
N VAL A 948 -10.03 33.35 -1.85
CA VAL A 948 -8.74 32.69 -2.08
C VAL A 948 -7.95 32.63 -0.78
N VAL A 949 -7.46 31.43 -0.48
CA VAL A 949 -6.37 31.21 0.49
C VAL A 949 -5.08 31.04 -0.31
N ASN A 950 -4.08 31.87 -0.02
CA ASN A 950 -2.76 31.77 -0.65
C ASN A 950 -1.92 30.74 0.12
N THR A 951 -1.65 29.60 -0.52
CA THR A 951 -0.86 28.52 0.06
C THR A 951 0.61 28.57 -0.37
N THR A 952 0.98 29.56 -1.19
CA THR A 952 2.35 29.74 -1.69
C THR A 952 3.33 29.85 -0.52
N ARG A 953 4.40 29.05 -0.55
CA ARG A 953 5.51 29.15 0.42
C ARG A 953 6.60 30.03 -0.18
N ALA A 954 7.23 30.90 0.62
CA ALA A 954 8.10 31.97 0.12
C ALA A 954 9.36 31.47 -0.64
N ALA A 955 9.73 30.19 -0.50
CA ALA A 955 10.81 29.55 -1.26
C ALA A 955 10.33 28.80 -2.53
N GLY A 956 9.03 28.88 -2.85
CA GLY A 956 8.39 28.13 -3.93
C GLY A 956 8.45 28.86 -5.27
N VAL A 957 8.88 28.15 -6.31
CA VAL A 957 8.96 28.61 -7.70
C VAL A 957 7.56 28.75 -8.35
N LEU A 958 6.56 28.05 -7.81
CA LEU A 958 5.16 28.12 -8.22
C LEU A 958 4.33 28.81 -7.14
N HIS A 959 3.36 29.60 -7.61
CA HIS A 959 2.27 30.10 -6.78
C HIS A 959 1.21 29.02 -6.61
N THR A 960 0.70 28.85 -5.40
CA THR A 960 -0.33 27.88 -5.08
C THR A 960 -1.45 28.53 -4.27
N VAL A 961 -2.68 28.13 -4.55
CA VAL A 961 -3.88 28.66 -3.90
C VAL A 961 -4.89 27.56 -3.59
N LYS A 962 -5.82 27.84 -2.69
CA LYS A 962 -7.14 27.19 -2.65
C LYS A 962 -8.20 28.24 -2.94
N VAL A 963 -8.90 28.08 -4.07
CA VAL A 963 -10.06 28.89 -4.46
C VAL A 963 -11.31 28.27 -3.84
N ILE A 964 -12.21 29.12 -3.33
CA ILE A 964 -13.42 28.69 -2.62
C ILE A 964 -14.60 29.50 -3.14
N ILE A 965 -15.65 28.82 -3.62
CA ILE A 965 -16.94 29.43 -3.97
C ILE A 965 -18.02 28.73 -3.14
N PRO A 966 -18.43 29.30 -1.99
CA PRO A 966 -19.45 28.70 -1.14
C PRO A 966 -20.77 28.50 -1.91
N GLY A 967 -21.29 27.27 -1.88
CA GLY A 967 -22.55 26.90 -2.53
C GLY A 967 -22.41 26.05 -3.80
N LEU A 968 -21.22 25.99 -4.42
CA LEU A 968 -20.95 25.00 -5.47
C LEU A 968 -20.88 23.59 -4.90
N ILE A 969 -21.18 22.61 -5.75
CA ILE A 969 -21.25 21.21 -5.37
C ILE A 969 -19.92 20.55 -5.72
N PHE A 970 -19.33 19.80 -4.78
CA PHE A 970 -18.19 18.96 -5.12
C PHE A 970 -18.64 17.72 -5.92
N ILE A 971 -17.69 17.00 -6.51
CA ILE A 971 -17.99 15.78 -7.28
C ILE A 971 -18.48 14.62 -6.40
N TRP A 972 -18.23 14.71 -5.09
CA TRP A 972 -18.83 13.87 -4.05
C TRP A 972 -20.28 14.25 -3.80
N PRO A 973 -21.16 13.30 -3.43
CA PRO A 973 -22.56 13.62 -3.25
C PRO A 973 -22.73 14.55 -2.04
N GLU A 974 -23.12 15.80 -2.29
CA GLU A 974 -23.55 16.75 -1.26
C GLU A 974 -25.08 16.89 -1.35
N LEU A 975 -25.80 15.89 -0.85
CA LEU A 975 -27.24 15.71 -1.09
C LEU A 975 -28.11 16.73 -0.33
N GLY A 976 -27.52 17.53 0.55
CA GLY A 976 -28.16 18.69 1.16
C GLY A 976 -27.98 19.99 0.36
N ASN A 977 -27.18 19.98 -0.72
CA ASN A 977 -26.98 21.16 -1.55
C ASN A 977 -28.15 21.36 -2.52
N SER A 978 -28.96 22.40 -2.32
CA SER A 978 -30.14 22.67 -3.15
C SER A 978 -29.79 22.87 -4.63
N ARG A 979 -28.59 23.38 -4.94
CA ARG A 979 -28.11 23.57 -6.32
C ARG A 979 -28.12 22.27 -7.11
N LEU A 980 -27.91 21.12 -6.46
CA LEU A 980 -27.90 19.80 -7.10
C LEU A 980 -29.28 19.44 -7.70
N PHE A 981 -30.34 19.98 -7.10
CA PHE A 981 -31.73 19.73 -7.49
C PHE A 981 -32.34 20.89 -8.30
N ASP A 982 -31.99 22.12 -7.94
CA ASP A 982 -32.58 23.33 -8.52
C ASP A 982 -32.01 23.63 -9.91
N LEU A 983 -30.70 23.47 -10.09
CA LEU A 983 -30.00 23.91 -11.29
C LEU A 983 -30.47 23.15 -12.56
N PRO A 984 -30.63 21.81 -12.56
CA PRO A 984 -31.18 21.10 -13.72
C PRO A 984 -32.50 21.66 -14.24
N VAL A 985 -33.40 22.07 -13.33
CA VAL A 985 -34.71 22.63 -13.69
C VAL A 985 -34.57 24.06 -14.19
N GLN A 986 -33.73 24.87 -13.54
CA GLN A 986 -33.46 26.26 -13.96
C GLN A 986 -32.85 26.32 -15.37
N LEU A 987 -31.99 25.37 -15.71
CA LEU A 987 -31.39 25.24 -17.05
C LEU A 987 -32.31 24.59 -18.08
N GLY A 988 -33.50 24.11 -17.67
CA GLY A 988 -34.42 23.38 -18.54
C GLY A 988 -33.89 22.02 -18.98
N TRP A 989 -32.91 21.44 -18.26
CA TRP A 989 -32.41 20.08 -18.51
C TRP A 989 -33.39 19.01 -18.02
N GLN A 990 -34.22 19.35 -17.04
CA GLN A 990 -35.27 18.50 -16.49
C GLN A 990 -36.53 19.34 -16.19
N GLU A 991 -37.71 18.72 -16.27
CA GLU A 991 -38.98 19.40 -15.99
C GLU A 991 -39.26 19.55 -14.48
N GLN A 992 -38.78 18.60 -13.67
CA GLN A 992 -39.02 18.53 -12.24
C GLN A 992 -37.73 18.17 -11.51
N LYS A 993 -37.63 18.61 -10.25
CA LYS A 993 -36.52 18.25 -9.36
C LYS A 993 -36.64 16.78 -8.99
N LEU A 994 -35.53 16.06 -9.04
CA LEU A 994 -35.44 14.74 -8.41
C LEU A 994 -35.46 14.88 -6.90
N THR A 995 -35.90 13.84 -6.21
CA THR A 995 -35.70 13.66 -4.76
C THR A 995 -34.34 13.05 -4.49
N GLU A 996 -33.85 13.16 -3.25
CA GLU A 996 -32.60 12.53 -2.83
C GLU A 996 -32.56 11.02 -3.14
N LEU A 997 -33.69 10.32 -3.02
CA LEU A 997 -33.83 8.90 -3.32
C LEU A 997 -33.72 8.57 -4.82
N GLU A 998 -34.10 9.50 -5.69
CA GLU A 998 -34.07 9.34 -7.15
C GLU A 998 -32.73 9.70 -7.78
N LEU A 999 -31.85 10.41 -7.05
CA LEU A 999 -30.49 10.67 -7.50
C LEU A 999 -29.69 9.38 -7.69
N ASN A 1000 -28.71 9.43 -8.59
CA ASN A 1000 -27.77 8.35 -8.82
C ASN A 1000 -27.06 7.99 -7.51
N LYS A 1001 -27.24 6.75 -7.04
CA LYS A 1001 -26.61 6.26 -5.81
C LYS A 1001 -25.15 5.86 -5.99
N GLN A 1002 -24.70 5.78 -7.24
CA GLN A 1002 -23.30 5.51 -7.53
C GLN A 1002 -22.46 6.75 -7.29
N GLU A 1003 -21.56 6.67 -6.32
CA GLU A 1003 -20.57 7.71 -6.05
C GLU A 1003 -19.46 7.64 -7.12
N LEU A 1004 -19.07 8.79 -7.68
CA LEU A 1004 -18.08 8.85 -8.76
C LEU A 1004 -16.64 8.63 -8.24
N PHE A 1005 -16.36 9.07 -7.02
CA PHE A 1005 -15.07 8.98 -6.33
C PHE A 1005 -15.31 8.39 -4.94
N LEU A 1006 -15.37 7.06 -4.77
CA LEU A 1006 -15.23 6.37 -3.47
C LEU A 1006 -15.14 4.85 -3.61
#